data_AF-A0AAW0REL2-F1
#
_entry.id   AF-A0AAW0REL2-F1
#
_cell.length_a   1.000
_cell.length_b   1.000
_cell.length_c   1.000
_cell.angle_alpha   90.00
_cell.angle_beta   90.00
_cell.angle_gamma   90.00
#
_symmetry.space_group_name_H-M   'P 1'
#
loop_
_entity.id
_entity.type
_entity.pdbx_description
1 polymer ?
#
loop_
_entity_poly.entity_id
_entity_poly.type
_entity_poly.pdbx_seq_one_letter_code
_entity_poly.pdbx_strand_id
1 'polypeptide(L)'
;MSWALFQTFFSPESWFIPLIQFLLPEPMSRFTRVIRMNWVREEGPDLHMRLGPAFFIVSPDHIIFACADSRANADFLTDTKKWARFNDAEGKNIVVATGEEWQRHKRIVGPCFNERISEAVWHDTQKQTQGMLDMIFTDPNCEQPSVFRDGRTISLHVFLAAALGLPQEFATGSREKFAGQELSLQESLGSCVDNIVVTWVGTALGPTLVKFFPRSVQQARKAWEETTKLLQNLLANEEQHPTKHGQTFLTQLARFVRKDTSESKKDPSSGSHANLELERSEVIGDLFTLIRAGHETTASAISISLALLAAHPQYQVWVQEEIDRVLADGANTHDYKTIFPKLKRLQAVMFETERLYHPLVMNLRYTPTESTTCLSGGKLVKLPAQTRLQLNLHVSYCSDAIWGDNTLDWRPDRFIIPYSSEKADWPEYRPQPEGGTFEKLVLPRQQISSFWGAGPRLCVGIKFSQHPKLGPSYKVSETSFNLATGFAKSWWGWIQETITPGGSAAQNHCYPGAPDAPVEGRNDTPQEDRGGNIGVPRTELEIFNLDMIRGGRVSSTPHVLDYPWQELGDATFVGVGGGHGGFARQLSQQYLHLRCIVQDSPAMVDNGRELWERERPAGVPADSVRFTPHDFFQVNPVKDDNVYWLRYILHDWSDDYCVKILSGIRAAMGPKSRILIVDQVMNTTFGSPGLAGDRAPEPLLANYGHYVCYSHQRGLNMMTVINGIERTPEQLHALVEAAGLRLVKVWQCRTQVSIAECRLQGI
;
A
#
# COMPACT_ATOMS: atom_id res chain seq x y z
N MET A 1 5.84 -39.40 20.20
CA MET A 1 6.28 -38.03 19.85
C MET A 1 5.11 -37.37 19.16
N SER A 2 4.61 -36.22 19.61
CA SER A 2 3.44 -35.60 18.96
C SER A 2 3.79 -35.17 17.54
N TRP A 3 2.81 -35.12 16.64
CA TRP A 3 3.01 -34.65 15.26
C TRP A 3 3.64 -33.25 15.22
N ALA A 4 3.26 -32.36 16.14
CA ALA A 4 3.88 -31.05 16.32
C ALA A 4 5.38 -31.14 16.68
N LEU A 5 5.74 -31.99 17.66
CA LEU A 5 7.16 -32.25 17.99
C LEU A 5 7.93 -32.77 16.76
N PHE A 6 7.31 -33.62 15.94
CA PHE A 6 7.91 -34.12 14.70
C PHE A 6 8.05 -33.04 13.62
N GLN A 7 7.16 -32.05 13.50
CA GLN A 7 7.38 -30.93 12.58
C GLN A 7 8.44 -29.93 13.08
N THR A 8 8.59 -29.77 14.40
CA THR A 8 9.55 -28.80 14.98
C THR A 8 10.99 -29.28 14.98
N PHE A 9 11.25 -30.57 15.24
CA PHE A 9 12.60 -31.12 15.12
C PHE A 9 13.09 -31.21 13.65
N PHE A 10 12.17 -31.14 12.70
CA PHE A 10 12.41 -31.33 11.27
C PHE A 10 11.90 -30.13 10.46
N SER A 11 12.35 -28.92 10.83
CA SER A 11 12.00 -27.66 10.17
C SER A 11 12.42 -27.63 8.68
N PRO A 12 11.87 -26.72 7.85
CA PRO A 12 12.15 -26.69 6.41
C PRO A 12 13.63 -26.44 6.03
N GLU A 13 14.45 -25.93 6.94
CA GLU A 13 15.90 -25.73 6.72
C GLU A 13 16.75 -26.94 7.15
N SER A 14 16.13 -28.01 7.65
CA SER A 14 16.87 -29.22 8.01
C SER A 14 17.42 -29.93 6.77
N TRP A 15 18.75 -29.93 6.65
CA TRP A 15 19.55 -30.71 5.67
C TRP A 15 19.13 -32.19 5.55
N PHE A 16 18.45 -32.70 6.56
CA PHE A 16 17.92 -34.05 6.65
C PHE A 16 16.72 -34.30 5.71
N ILE A 17 15.87 -33.31 5.39
CA ILE A 17 14.72 -33.52 4.48
C ILE A 17 15.18 -33.81 3.04
N PRO A 18 16.08 -33.02 2.42
CA PRO A 18 16.67 -33.38 1.12
C PRO A 18 17.38 -34.74 1.13
N LEU A 19 18.05 -35.08 2.24
CA LEU A 19 18.72 -36.38 2.40
C LEU A 19 17.72 -37.53 2.47
N ILE A 20 16.60 -37.41 3.20
CA ILE A 20 15.51 -38.39 3.18
C ILE A 20 14.94 -38.52 1.76
N GLN A 21 14.70 -37.40 1.07
CA GLN A 21 14.15 -37.39 -0.29
C GLN A 21 15.08 -38.06 -1.31
N PHE A 22 16.40 -37.97 -1.11
CA PHE A 22 17.40 -38.67 -1.91
C PHE A 22 17.51 -40.17 -1.58
N LEU A 23 17.33 -40.55 -0.32
CA LEU A 23 17.48 -41.94 0.15
C LEU A 23 16.21 -42.79 0.04
N LEU A 24 15.01 -42.18 -0.05
CA LEU A 24 13.74 -42.91 -0.14
C LEU A 24 13.27 -43.12 -1.59
N PRO A 25 12.77 -44.32 -1.95
CA PRO A 25 12.11 -44.55 -3.23
C PRO A 25 10.92 -43.61 -3.48
N GLU A 26 10.64 -43.29 -4.75
CA GLU A 26 9.59 -42.33 -5.17
C GLU A 26 8.21 -42.52 -4.49
N PRO A 27 7.70 -43.74 -4.23
CA PRO A 27 6.44 -43.91 -3.51
C PRO A 27 6.49 -43.41 -2.05
N MET A 28 7.64 -43.51 -1.39
CA MET A 28 7.83 -43.04 -0.01
C MET A 28 8.20 -41.55 0.05
N SER A 29 8.87 -40.99 -0.96
CA SER A 29 9.14 -39.54 -1.02
C SER A 29 7.85 -38.70 -1.13
N ARG A 30 6.74 -39.28 -1.61
CA ARG A 30 5.41 -38.63 -1.60
C ARG A 30 4.95 -38.21 -0.20
N PHE A 31 5.26 -39.00 0.83
CA PHE A 31 4.95 -38.63 2.21
C PHE A 31 5.71 -37.37 2.63
N THR A 32 6.98 -37.24 2.24
CA THR A 32 7.83 -36.10 2.64
C THR A 32 7.39 -34.76 2.03
N ARG A 33 6.57 -34.78 0.97
CA ARG A 33 5.96 -33.56 0.40
C ARG A 33 4.92 -32.97 1.35
N VAL A 34 4.10 -33.81 1.99
CA VAL A 34 2.99 -33.38 2.87
C VAL A 34 3.32 -33.28 4.37
N ILE A 35 4.55 -33.60 4.78
CA ILE A 35 4.98 -33.44 6.19
C ILE A 35 5.50 -32.05 6.54
N ARG A 36 5.81 -31.19 5.55
CA ARG A 36 6.31 -29.82 5.78
C ARG A 36 5.17 -28.93 6.25
N MET A 37 5.39 -28.04 7.23
CA MET A 37 4.30 -27.18 7.73
C MET A 37 3.70 -26.26 6.65
N ASN A 38 4.50 -25.87 5.65
CA ASN A 38 4.07 -25.02 4.52
C ASN A 38 3.66 -25.80 3.25
N TRP A 39 3.49 -27.14 3.31
CA TRP A 39 3.21 -27.96 2.12
C TRP A 39 1.96 -27.50 1.35
N VAL A 40 0.96 -26.95 2.03
CA VAL A 40 -0.28 -26.44 1.43
C VAL A 40 -0.01 -25.33 0.40
N ARG A 41 1.11 -24.62 0.55
CA ARG A 41 1.54 -23.55 -0.36
C ARG A 41 2.54 -24.03 -1.41
N GLU A 42 3.54 -24.82 -1.01
CA GLU A 42 4.58 -25.34 -1.92
C GLU A 42 4.05 -26.43 -2.87
N GLU A 43 3.19 -27.32 -2.36
CA GLU A 43 2.82 -28.60 -2.97
C GLU A 43 1.29 -28.76 -3.12
N GLY A 44 0.51 -27.93 -2.41
CA GLY A 44 -0.95 -28.01 -2.34
C GLY A 44 -1.65 -27.89 -3.70
N PRO A 45 -1.34 -26.88 -4.55
CA PRO A 45 -1.95 -26.74 -5.86
C PRO A 45 -1.75 -27.98 -6.74
N ASP A 46 -0.50 -28.45 -6.88
CA ASP A 46 -0.14 -29.66 -7.63
C ASP A 46 -0.87 -30.91 -7.13
N LEU A 47 -0.93 -31.10 -5.82
CA LEU A 47 -1.59 -32.25 -5.22
C LEU A 47 -3.12 -32.20 -5.40
N HIS A 48 -3.74 -31.03 -5.30
CA HIS A 48 -5.18 -30.87 -5.54
C HIS A 48 -5.56 -30.94 -7.02
N MET A 49 -4.70 -30.49 -7.95
CA MET A 49 -4.88 -30.75 -9.39
C MET A 49 -4.85 -32.25 -9.70
N ARG A 50 -3.96 -33.01 -9.04
CA ARG A 50 -3.76 -34.45 -9.31
C ARG A 50 -4.73 -35.38 -8.59
N LEU A 51 -5.12 -35.06 -7.35
CA LEU A 51 -5.93 -35.90 -6.48
C LEU A 51 -7.38 -35.39 -6.33
N GLY A 52 -7.67 -34.20 -6.84
CA GLY A 52 -8.98 -33.56 -6.77
C GLY A 52 -9.17 -32.65 -5.54
N PRO A 53 -10.37 -32.07 -5.39
CA PRO A 53 -10.64 -31.01 -4.41
C PRO A 53 -10.60 -31.48 -2.94
N ALA A 54 -10.63 -32.79 -2.68
CA ALA A 54 -10.40 -33.34 -1.36
C ALA A 54 -9.85 -34.77 -1.40
N PHE A 55 -8.91 -35.08 -0.51
CA PHE A 55 -8.28 -36.40 -0.40
C PHE A 55 -7.87 -36.73 1.05
N PHE A 56 -7.56 -38.01 1.30
CA PHE A 56 -7.09 -38.46 2.61
C PHE A 56 -5.57 -38.64 2.62
N ILE A 57 -4.93 -38.15 3.68
CA ILE A 57 -3.56 -38.48 4.06
C ILE A 57 -3.66 -39.42 5.26
N VAL A 58 -3.18 -40.64 5.12
CA VAL A 58 -3.24 -41.67 6.18
C VAL A 58 -1.85 -41.81 6.79
N SER A 59 -1.74 -41.64 8.10
CA SER A 59 -0.54 -41.90 8.88
C SER A 59 -0.81 -42.97 9.95
N PRO A 60 0.22 -43.61 10.53
CA PRO A 60 0.04 -44.57 11.62
C PRO A 60 -0.59 -43.99 12.90
N ASP A 61 -0.55 -42.67 13.09
CA ASP A 61 -1.07 -41.96 14.27
C ASP A 61 -2.52 -41.45 14.05
N HIS A 62 -2.83 -40.99 12.84
CA HIS A 62 -4.12 -40.35 12.53
C HIS A 62 -4.41 -40.27 11.02
N ILE A 63 -5.68 -40.06 10.69
CA ILE A 63 -6.16 -39.73 9.34
C ILE A 63 -6.33 -38.22 9.24
N ILE A 64 -5.82 -37.61 8.16
CA ILE A 64 -6.10 -36.23 7.77
C ILE A 64 -6.98 -36.25 6.51
N PHE A 65 -8.08 -35.49 6.52
CA PHE A 65 -8.84 -35.15 5.33
C PHE A 65 -8.42 -33.75 4.86
N ALA A 66 -7.63 -33.70 3.78
CA ALA A 66 -7.17 -32.46 3.16
C ALA A 66 -8.22 -31.97 2.17
N CYS A 67 -8.71 -30.74 2.34
CA CYS A 67 -9.86 -30.21 1.61
C CYS A 67 -9.65 -28.78 1.10
N ALA A 68 -9.76 -28.59 -0.21
CA ALA A 68 -9.79 -27.30 -0.89
C ALA A 68 -11.20 -26.96 -1.44
N ASP A 69 -12.19 -27.84 -1.26
CA ASP A 69 -13.57 -27.61 -1.68
C ASP A 69 -14.23 -26.52 -0.82
N SER A 70 -14.72 -25.45 -1.45
CA SER A 70 -15.27 -24.28 -0.75
C SER A 70 -16.55 -24.61 0.04
N ARG A 71 -17.42 -25.48 -0.47
CA ARG A 71 -18.66 -25.89 0.22
C ARG A 71 -18.36 -26.70 1.49
N ALA A 72 -17.47 -27.68 1.40
CA ALA A 72 -17.07 -28.46 2.57
C ALA A 72 -16.28 -27.61 3.58
N ASN A 73 -15.39 -26.73 3.12
CA ASN A 73 -14.69 -25.79 4.00
C ASN A 73 -15.65 -24.83 4.72
N ALA A 74 -16.74 -24.39 4.07
CA ALA A 74 -17.79 -23.60 4.72
C ALA A 74 -18.58 -24.39 5.78
N ASP A 75 -18.93 -25.66 5.53
CA ASP A 75 -19.51 -26.58 6.52
C ASP A 75 -18.57 -26.71 7.73
N PHE A 76 -17.28 -26.99 7.50
CA PHE A 76 -16.24 -27.13 8.53
C PHE A 76 -16.02 -25.89 9.42
N LEU A 77 -16.27 -24.68 8.90
CA LEU A 77 -16.13 -23.44 9.66
C LEU A 77 -17.41 -23.02 10.38
N THR A 78 -18.59 -23.43 9.90
CA THR A 78 -19.87 -22.94 10.41
C THR A 78 -20.50 -23.88 11.45
N ASP A 79 -20.49 -25.20 11.24
CA ASP A 79 -21.04 -26.16 12.21
C ASP A 79 -20.00 -26.57 13.27
N THR A 80 -19.78 -25.67 14.23
CA THR A 80 -18.82 -25.89 15.33
C THR A 80 -19.26 -26.95 16.34
N LYS A 81 -20.45 -27.56 16.19
CA LYS A 81 -20.90 -28.70 17.02
C LYS A 81 -20.44 -30.01 16.40
N LYS A 82 -20.53 -30.10 15.07
CA LYS A 82 -20.10 -31.24 14.24
C LYS A 82 -18.59 -31.26 14.02
N TRP A 83 -17.95 -30.09 13.94
CA TRP A 83 -16.53 -29.93 13.65
C TRP A 83 -15.82 -29.18 14.79
N ALA A 84 -15.12 -29.92 15.65
CA ALA A 84 -14.41 -29.34 16.78
C ALA A 84 -13.04 -28.77 16.36
N ARG A 85 -12.53 -27.79 17.11
CA ARG A 85 -11.17 -27.26 16.90
C ARG A 85 -10.15 -28.20 17.55
N PHE A 86 -9.02 -28.41 16.89
CA PHE A 86 -7.88 -29.10 17.50
C PHE A 86 -7.41 -28.33 18.75
N ASN A 87 -7.03 -29.05 19.80
CA ASN A 87 -6.69 -28.48 21.11
C ASN A 87 -5.18 -28.21 21.18
N ASP A 88 -4.78 -26.95 21.11
CA ASP A 88 -3.37 -26.55 21.24
C ASP A 88 -2.92 -26.54 22.71
N ALA A 89 -1.61 -26.61 22.94
CA ALA A 89 -1.01 -26.77 24.28
C ALA A 89 -1.00 -25.47 25.14
N GLU A 90 -1.81 -24.49 24.77
CA GLU A 90 -1.98 -23.23 25.50
C GLU A 90 -3.15 -23.36 26.49
N GLY A 91 -3.01 -22.80 27.69
CA GLY A 91 -4.07 -22.85 28.71
C GLY A 91 -5.38 -22.21 28.26
N LYS A 92 -6.50 -22.56 28.90
CA LYS A 92 -7.86 -22.14 28.55
C LYS A 92 -7.96 -20.66 28.13
N ASN A 93 -8.36 -20.44 26.88
CA ASN A 93 -8.47 -19.12 26.25
C ASN A 93 -9.48 -19.13 25.07
N ILE A 94 -9.83 -17.95 24.55
CA ILE A 94 -10.78 -17.71 23.45
C ILE A 94 -10.48 -18.47 22.14
N VAL A 95 -9.22 -18.76 21.84
CA VAL A 95 -8.80 -19.51 20.65
C VAL A 95 -9.00 -21.01 20.84
N VAL A 96 -8.57 -21.54 21.99
CA VAL A 96 -8.47 -22.99 22.27
C VAL A 96 -9.77 -23.57 22.86
N ALA A 97 -10.46 -22.84 23.74
CA ALA A 97 -11.67 -23.31 24.43
C ALA A 97 -12.74 -23.83 23.45
N THR A 98 -13.62 -24.71 23.92
CA THR A 98 -14.72 -25.29 23.11
C THR A 98 -16.07 -25.25 23.84
N GLY A 99 -17.15 -25.61 23.14
CA GLY A 99 -18.50 -25.68 23.72
C GLY A 99 -18.96 -24.38 24.39
N GLU A 100 -19.54 -24.51 25.59
CA GLU A 100 -20.02 -23.38 26.41
C GLU A 100 -18.88 -22.55 27.00
N GLU A 101 -17.74 -23.18 27.31
CA GLU A 101 -16.54 -22.48 27.82
C GLU A 101 -16.09 -21.41 26.83
N TRP A 102 -16.02 -21.77 25.54
CA TRP A 102 -15.73 -20.80 24.48
C TRP A 102 -16.78 -19.70 24.37
N GLN A 103 -18.08 -20.00 24.56
CA GLN A 103 -19.11 -18.96 24.52
C GLN A 103 -18.94 -17.96 25.67
N ARG A 104 -18.51 -18.41 26.86
CA ARG A 104 -18.15 -17.56 28.00
C ARG A 104 -16.97 -16.64 27.63
N HIS A 105 -15.84 -17.20 27.18
CA HIS A 105 -14.71 -16.39 26.71
C HIS A 105 -15.14 -15.38 25.61
N LYS A 106 -15.95 -15.79 24.63
CA LYS A 106 -16.39 -14.90 23.54
C LYS A 106 -17.27 -13.75 24.02
N ARG A 107 -18.14 -13.97 25.02
CA ARG A 107 -18.98 -12.92 25.62
C ARG A 107 -18.16 -11.90 26.42
N ILE A 108 -16.99 -12.30 26.93
CA ILE A 108 -16.11 -11.47 27.75
C ILE A 108 -15.10 -10.71 26.89
N VAL A 109 -14.41 -11.42 25.99
CA VAL A 109 -13.39 -10.87 25.08
C VAL A 109 -14.01 -10.07 23.92
N GLY A 110 -15.19 -10.45 23.42
CA GLY A 110 -15.85 -9.79 22.29
C GLY A 110 -16.07 -8.28 22.48
N PRO A 111 -16.68 -7.84 23.60
CA PRO A 111 -16.88 -6.42 23.91
C PRO A 111 -15.60 -5.58 24.05
N CYS A 112 -14.44 -6.21 24.25
CA CYS A 112 -13.16 -5.51 24.26
C CYS A 112 -12.86 -4.87 22.89
N PHE A 113 -13.28 -5.50 21.79
CA PHE A 113 -13.15 -4.98 20.43
C PHE A 113 -14.24 -3.95 20.09
N ASN A 114 -14.19 -2.80 20.77
CA ASN A 114 -15.13 -1.68 20.57
C ASN A 114 -14.46 -0.46 19.90
N GLU A 115 -15.29 0.43 19.35
CA GLU A 115 -14.85 1.59 18.54
C GLU A 115 -13.87 2.53 19.25
N ARG A 116 -13.88 2.60 20.59
CA ARG A 116 -12.95 3.45 21.35
C ARG A 116 -11.54 2.86 21.38
N ILE A 117 -11.41 1.54 21.48
CA ILE A 117 -10.11 0.89 21.31
C ILE A 117 -9.60 1.08 19.88
N SER A 118 -10.46 0.95 18.86
CA SER A 118 -10.04 1.16 17.47
C SER A 118 -9.55 2.59 17.19
N GLU A 119 -10.16 3.60 17.82
CA GLU A 119 -9.71 4.99 17.79
C GLU A 119 -8.34 5.18 18.47
N ALA A 120 -8.11 4.53 19.62
CA ALA A 120 -6.79 4.52 20.27
C ALA A 120 -5.71 3.79 19.44
N VAL A 121 -6.06 2.66 18.83
CA VAL A 121 -5.20 1.89 17.91
C VAL A 121 -4.81 2.71 16.69
N TRP A 122 -5.74 3.47 16.11
CA TRP A 122 -5.47 4.37 15.00
C TRP A 122 -4.43 5.43 15.36
N HIS A 123 -4.63 6.14 16.47
CA HIS A 123 -3.68 7.16 16.93
C HIS A 123 -2.32 6.60 17.32
N ASP A 124 -2.25 5.46 18.00
CA ASP A 124 -0.95 4.86 18.32
C ASP A 124 -0.26 4.33 17.05
N THR A 125 -1.01 3.79 16.07
CA THR A 125 -0.46 3.39 14.77
C THR A 125 0.13 4.58 14.01
N GLN A 126 -0.55 5.73 14.00
CA GLN A 126 0.00 6.97 13.46
C GLN A 126 1.30 7.37 14.18
N LYS A 127 1.32 7.32 15.51
CA LYS A 127 2.51 7.64 16.33
C LYS A 127 3.68 6.70 16.03
N GLN A 128 3.47 5.38 16.02
CA GLN A 128 4.53 4.40 15.74
C GLN A 128 5.03 4.50 14.29
N THR A 129 4.13 4.74 13.33
CA THR A 129 4.51 4.93 11.92
C THR A 129 5.31 6.21 11.73
N GLN A 130 4.92 7.32 12.37
CA GLN A 130 5.70 8.56 12.32
C GLN A 130 7.08 8.36 12.95
N GLY A 131 7.17 7.76 14.14
CA GLY A 131 8.47 7.46 14.77
C GLY A 131 9.37 6.53 13.96
N MET A 132 8.79 5.61 13.18
CA MET A 132 9.52 4.80 12.20
C MET A 132 10.06 5.67 11.05
N LEU A 133 9.24 6.53 10.47
CA LEU A 133 9.65 7.43 9.39
C LEU A 133 10.71 8.43 9.86
N ASP A 134 10.54 9.01 11.04
CA ASP A 134 11.51 9.92 11.66
C ASP A 134 12.86 9.23 11.82
N MET A 135 12.90 8.01 12.37
CA MET A 135 14.12 7.23 12.50
C MET A 135 14.78 6.97 11.14
N ILE A 136 14.01 6.52 10.14
CA ILE A 136 14.53 6.17 8.80
C ILE A 136 15.06 7.39 8.03
N PHE A 137 14.41 8.54 8.15
CA PHE A 137 14.72 9.73 7.33
C PHE A 137 15.52 10.82 8.06
N THR A 138 15.67 10.76 9.39
CA THR A 138 16.36 11.81 10.16
C THR A 138 17.56 11.33 10.99
N ASP A 139 17.66 10.05 11.38
CA ASP A 139 18.83 9.54 12.11
C ASP A 139 19.93 9.09 11.13
N PRO A 140 21.09 9.77 11.06
CA PRO A 140 22.20 9.37 10.19
C PRO A 140 22.86 8.04 10.61
N ASN A 141 22.56 7.53 11.80
CA ASN A 141 23.02 6.22 12.29
C ASN A 141 21.95 5.13 12.18
N CYS A 142 20.80 5.41 11.55
CA CYS A 142 19.73 4.43 11.38
C CYS A 142 20.26 3.16 10.69
N GLU A 143 20.05 2.00 11.34
CA GLU A 143 20.22 0.71 10.66
C GLU A 143 19.34 0.66 9.41
N GLN A 144 19.75 -0.07 8.37
CA GLN A 144 18.94 -0.14 7.15
C GLN A 144 17.47 -0.52 7.46
N PRO A 145 16.49 0.16 6.84
CA PRO A 145 15.08 -0.11 7.06
C PRO A 145 14.75 -1.53 6.59
N SER A 146 13.93 -2.23 7.37
CA SER A 146 13.53 -3.60 7.11
C SER A 146 12.04 -3.73 7.33
N VAL A 147 11.30 -3.85 6.23
CA VAL A 147 9.83 -3.91 6.18
C VAL A 147 9.27 -4.95 7.17
N PHE A 148 9.95 -6.10 7.34
CA PHE A 148 9.58 -7.14 8.31
C PHE A 148 9.95 -6.79 9.77
N ARG A 149 11.15 -6.26 10.04
CA ARG A 149 11.56 -5.85 11.41
C ARG A 149 10.68 -4.71 11.91
N ASP A 150 10.46 -3.72 11.06
CA ASP A 150 9.87 -2.45 11.44
C ASP A 150 8.33 -2.56 11.48
N GLY A 151 7.72 -3.29 10.55
CA GLY A 151 6.29 -3.67 10.62
C GLY A 151 5.95 -4.53 11.84
N ARG A 152 6.87 -5.42 12.26
CA ARG A 152 6.73 -6.18 13.52
C ARG A 152 6.82 -5.29 14.76
N THR A 153 7.69 -4.29 14.76
CA THR A 153 7.81 -3.30 15.85
C THR A 153 6.55 -2.44 15.96
N ILE A 154 6.02 -1.89 14.85
CA ILE A 154 4.76 -1.12 14.84
C ILE A 154 3.63 -1.94 15.45
N SER A 155 3.39 -3.16 14.93
CA SER A 155 2.30 -4.01 15.38
C SER A 155 2.43 -4.36 16.88
N LEU A 156 3.65 -4.61 17.37
CA LEU A 156 3.88 -4.93 18.79
C LEU A 156 3.54 -3.73 19.69
N HIS A 157 4.06 -2.54 19.35
CA HIS A 157 3.87 -1.33 20.15
C HIS A 157 2.40 -0.91 20.25
N VAL A 158 1.70 -0.89 19.12
CA VAL A 158 0.26 -0.59 19.05
C VAL A 158 -0.54 -1.59 19.91
N PHE A 159 -0.16 -2.87 19.88
CA PHE A 159 -0.82 -3.88 20.72
C PHE A 159 -0.51 -3.69 22.20
N LEU A 160 0.73 -3.39 22.59
CA LEU A 160 1.10 -3.10 23.98
C LEU A 160 0.36 -1.89 24.54
N ALA A 161 0.20 -0.83 23.74
CA ALA A 161 -0.61 0.33 24.09
C ALA A 161 -2.09 -0.04 24.28
N ALA A 162 -2.72 -0.65 23.27
CA ALA A 162 -4.16 -0.95 23.30
C ALA A 162 -4.56 -2.06 24.29
N ALA A 163 -3.72 -3.09 24.45
CA ALA A 163 -4.03 -4.24 25.28
C ALA A 163 -3.60 -4.08 26.74
N LEU A 164 -2.39 -3.56 26.98
CA LEU A 164 -1.79 -3.50 28.33
C LEU A 164 -1.73 -2.08 28.89
N GLY A 165 -1.91 -1.04 28.07
CA GLY A 165 -1.72 0.35 28.50
C GLY A 165 -0.25 0.74 28.60
N LEU A 166 0.61 0.07 27.85
CA LEU A 166 2.06 0.29 27.85
C LEU A 166 2.51 0.93 26.52
N PRO A 167 2.24 2.23 26.29
CA PRO A 167 2.68 2.91 25.08
C PRO A 167 4.21 2.90 24.99
N GLN A 168 4.73 2.68 23.79
CA GLN A 168 6.16 2.63 23.51
C GLN A 168 6.59 3.81 22.62
N GLU A 169 7.88 4.11 22.63
CA GLU A 169 8.54 4.90 21.58
C GLU A 169 9.15 3.98 20.54
N PHE A 170 9.10 4.35 19.26
CA PHE A 170 9.49 3.45 18.18
C PHE A 170 11.00 3.07 18.21
N ALA A 171 11.87 4.05 18.47
CA ALA A 171 13.33 3.85 18.43
C ALA A 171 13.87 3.04 19.63
N THR A 172 13.23 3.13 20.80
CA THR A 172 13.80 2.71 22.09
C THR A 172 12.90 1.77 22.90
N GLY A 173 11.58 1.99 22.90
CA GLY A 173 10.67 1.51 23.95
C GLY A 173 10.70 0.01 24.22
N SER A 174 10.50 -0.83 23.20
CA SER A 174 10.45 -2.28 23.41
C SER A 174 11.81 -2.93 23.68
N ARG A 175 12.92 -2.21 23.44
CA ARG A 175 14.30 -2.69 23.62
C ARG A 175 14.78 -2.51 25.07
N GLU A 176 14.10 -1.69 25.86
CA GLU A 176 14.39 -1.54 27.29
C GLU A 176 13.93 -2.76 28.11
N LYS A 177 14.59 -2.97 29.25
CA LYS A 177 14.27 -4.05 30.19
C LYS A 177 13.44 -3.50 31.34
N PHE A 178 12.31 -4.12 31.64
CA PHE A 178 11.55 -3.78 32.84
C PHE A 178 12.33 -4.17 34.09
N ALA A 179 12.15 -3.41 35.18
CA ALA A 179 12.87 -3.62 36.43
C ALA A 179 12.70 -5.07 36.95
N GLY A 180 13.80 -5.82 36.98
CA GLY A 180 13.84 -7.22 37.41
C GLY A 180 13.64 -8.28 36.31
N GLN A 181 13.53 -7.89 35.04
CA GLN A 181 13.59 -8.80 33.89
C GLN A 181 15.01 -8.86 33.30
N GLU A 182 15.37 -10.00 32.71
CA GLU A 182 16.65 -10.17 32.02
C GLU A 182 16.54 -9.98 30.51
N LEU A 183 15.35 -10.21 29.95
CA LEU A 183 15.01 -9.93 28.56
C LEU A 183 14.27 -8.58 28.46
N SER A 184 14.42 -7.90 27.33
CA SER A 184 13.54 -6.78 26.98
C SER A 184 12.11 -7.27 26.67
N LEU A 185 11.16 -6.34 26.60
CA LEU A 185 9.78 -6.67 26.24
C LEU A 185 9.66 -7.22 24.80
N GLN A 186 10.50 -6.70 23.88
CA GLN A 186 10.62 -7.23 22.51
C GLN A 186 11.18 -8.64 22.48
N GLU A 187 12.27 -8.91 23.22
CA GLU A 187 12.91 -10.23 23.24
C GLU A 187 12.01 -11.28 23.91
N SER A 188 11.34 -10.93 25.01
CA SER A 188 10.48 -11.86 25.75
C SER A 188 9.20 -12.20 24.97
N LEU A 189 8.45 -11.20 24.49
CA LEU A 189 7.25 -11.47 23.69
C LEU A 189 7.61 -12.07 22.32
N GLY A 190 8.55 -11.47 21.59
CA GLY A 190 8.95 -11.95 20.26
C GLY A 190 9.44 -13.39 20.28
N SER A 191 10.29 -13.76 21.23
CA SER A 191 10.78 -15.14 21.38
C SER A 191 9.66 -16.13 21.69
N CYS A 192 8.68 -15.76 22.53
CA CYS A 192 7.52 -16.62 22.81
C CYS A 192 6.73 -16.97 21.55
N VAL A 193 6.67 -16.04 20.59
CA VAL A 193 5.87 -16.19 19.38
C VAL A 193 6.65 -16.85 18.24
N ASP A 194 7.89 -16.41 17.97
CA ASP A 194 8.75 -17.01 16.92
C ASP A 194 9.02 -18.50 17.18
N ASN A 195 9.18 -18.85 18.45
CA ASN A 195 9.60 -20.18 18.88
C ASN A 195 8.45 -21.01 19.45
N ILE A 196 7.18 -20.74 19.11
CA ILE A 196 5.99 -21.29 19.79
C ILE A 196 6.09 -22.77 20.20
N VAL A 197 6.48 -23.68 19.29
CA VAL A 197 6.59 -25.11 19.64
C VAL A 197 7.83 -25.42 20.47
N VAL A 198 8.94 -24.71 20.26
CA VAL A 198 10.15 -24.80 21.10
C VAL A 198 9.88 -24.27 22.52
N THR A 199 9.04 -23.23 22.65
CA THR A 199 8.49 -22.75 23.92
C THR A 199 7.65 -23.85 24.58
N TRP A 200 6.76 -24.52 23.85
CA TRP A 200 5.97 -25.66 24.37
C TRP A 200 6.85 -26.84 24.81
N VAL A 201 7.92 -27.15 24.08
CA VAL A 201 8.92 -28.16 24.49
C VAL A 201 9.59 -27.72 25.79
N GLY A 202 10.09 -26.49 25.84
CA GLY A 202 10.77 -25.91 27.00
C GLY A 202 9.89 -25.84 28.24
N THR A 203 8.60 -25.53 28.11
CA THR A 203 7.64 -25.54 29.21
C THR A 203 7.34 -26.95 29.69
N ALA A 204 7.07 -27.89 28.77
CA ALA A 204 6.74 -29.29 29.07
C ALA A 204 7.90 -30.06 29.73
N LEU A 205 9.15 -29.74 29.40
CA LEU A 205 10.34 -30.32 30.04
C LEU A 205 10.52 -29.89 31.51
N GLY A 206 9.86 -28.83 31.95
CA GLY A 206 10.07 -28.26 33.29
C GLY A 206 11.44 -27.57 33.46
N PRO A 207 11.65 -26.87 34.58
CA PRO A 207 12.84 -26.03 34.80
C PRO A 207 14.13 -26.86 35.04
N THR A 208 14.00 -28.16 35.30
CA THR A 208 15.14 -29.05 35.58
C THR A 208 15.68 -29.71 34.31
N LEU A 209 14.82 -30.31 33.48
CA LEU A 209 15.26 -31.06 32.29
C LEU A 209 15.68 -30.12 31.14
N VAL A 210 15.07 -28.94 31.02
CA VAL A 210 15.38 -27.96 29.97
C VAL A 210 16.86 -27.54 29.95
N LYS A 211 17.57 -27.64 31.09
CA LYS A 211 19.00 -27.30 31.23
C LYS A 211 19.92 -28.19 30.37
N PHE A 212 19.45 -29.37 29.98
CA PHE A 212 20.18 -30.31 29.11
C PHE A 212 19.85 -30.13 27.62
N PHE A 213 18.92 -29.23 27.27
CA PHE A 213 18.51 -28.95 25.90
C PHE A 213 19.25 -27.73 25.31
N PRO A 214 19.25 -27.52 23.98
CA PRO A 214 19.92 -26.39 23.34
C PRO A 214 19.52 -25.02 23.90
N ARG A 215 20.42 -24.03 23.80
CA ARG A 215 20.21 -22.67 24.33
C ARG A 215 18.91 -22.01 23.84
N SER A 216 18.49 -22.27 22.60
CA SER A 216 17.21 -21.80 22.05
C SER A 216 16.00 -22.29 22.86
N VAL A 217 15.97 -23.55 23.29
CA VAL A 217 14.90 -24.12 24.12
C VAL A 217 14.89 -23.49 25.52
N GLN A 218 16.07 -23.25 26.08
CA GLN A 218 16.22 -22.58 27.37
C GLN A 218 15.76 -21.11 27.32
N GLN A 219 16.14 -20.39 26.26
CA GLN A 219 15.78 -18.99 26.04
C GLN A 219 14.28 -18.81 25.76
N ALA A 220 13.68 -19.68 24.94
CA ALA A 220 12.23 -19.69 24.69
C ALA A 220 11.42 -19.95 25.97
N ARG A 221 11.85 -20.90 26.81
CA ARG A 221 11.24 -21.13 28.13
C ARG A 221 11.37 -19.90 29.04
N LYS A 222 12.55 -19.27 29.08
CA LYS A 222 12.79 -18.08 29.90
C LYS A 222 11.92 -16.90 29.48
N ALA A 223 11.82 -16.67 28.18
CA ALA A 223 10.94 -15.67 27.58
C ALA A 223 9.47 -15.88 28.00
N TRP A 224 9.00 -17.13 28.02
CA TRP A 224 7.66 -17.48 28.50
C TRP A 224 7.47 -17.18 29.99
N GLU A 225 8.45 -17.54 30.83
CA GLU A 225 8.38 -17.27 32.27
C GLU A 225 8.39 -15.76 32.59
N GLU A 226 9.20 -14.96 31.90
CA GLU A 226 9.25 -13.50 32.08
C GLU A 226 7.99 -12.81 31.56
N THR A 227 7.46 -13.23 30.41
CA THR A 227 6.18 -12.75 29.85
C THR A 227 5.01 -13.08 30.79
N THR A 228 4.93 -14.31 31.29
CA THR A 228 3.85 -14.75 32.18
C THR A 228 3.86 -13.94 33.49
N LYS A 229 5.06 -13.72 34.08
CA LYS A 229 5.22 -12.89 35.28
C LYS A 229 4.80 -11.43 35.03
N LEU A 230 5.12 -10.86 33.87
CA LEU A 230 4.70 -9.50 33.52
C LEU A 230 3.18 -9.37 33.48
N LEU A 231 2.50 -10.27 32.76
CA LEU A 231 1.03 -10.26 32.68
C LEU A 231 0.37 -10.49 34.05
N GLN A 232 0.94 -11.36 34.89
CA GLN A 232 0.50 -11.55 36.28
C GLN A 232 0.64 -10.28 37.11
N ASN A 233 1.78 -9.58 37.03
CA ASN A 233 2.04 -8.36 37.79
C ASN A 233 1.13 -7.20 37.35
N LEU A 234 0.93 -7.04 36.04
CA LEU A 234 0.03 -6.02 35.47
C LEU A 234 -1.43 -6.26 35.90
N LEU A 235 -1.89 -7.51 35.84
CA LEU A 235 -3.23 -7.89 36.29
C LEU A 235 -3.40 -7.68 37.80
N ALA A 236 -2.44 -8.11 38.61
CA ALA A 236 -2.47 -7.90 40.06
C ALA A 236 -2.46 -6.41 40.45
N ASN A 237 -1.74 -5.56 39.71
CA ASN A 237 -1.76 -4.12 39.93
C ASN A 237 -3.11 -3.49 39.58
N GLU A 238 -3.74 -3.88 38.47
CA GLU A 238 -5.08 -3.41 38.08
C GLU A 238 -6.17 -3.94 39.03
N GLU A 239 -6.00 -5.14 39.60
CA GLU A 239 -6.88 -5.67 40.68
C GLU A 239 -6.75 -4.85 41.98
N GLN A 240 -5.54 -4.40 42.33
CA GLN A 240 -5.27 -3.59 43.54
C GLN A 240 -5.65 -2.12 43.36
N HIS A 241 -5.48 -1.56 42.15
CA HIS A 241 -5.71 -0.17 41.81
C HIS A 241 -6.67 -0.05 40.60
N PRO A 242 -7.97 -0.40 40.73
CA PRO A 242 -8.86 -0.52 39.58
C PRO A 242 -9.07 0.82 38.84
N THR A 243 -8.70 0.84 37.57
CA THR A 243 -8.83 2.02 36.72
C THR A 243 -10.29 2.21 36.32
N LYS A 244 -11.02 3.07 37.05
CA LYS A 244 -12.47 3.34 36.86
C LYS A 244 -12.87 3.67 35.41
N HIS A 245 -11.96 4.26 34.63
CA HIS A 245 -12.16 4.60 33.22
C HIS A 245 -11.12 3.95 32.30
N GLY A 246 -10.47 2.87 32.77
CA GLY A 246 -9.52 2.09 31.97
C GLY A 246 -10.20 1.55 30.70
N GLN A 247 -9.53 1.73 29.57
CA GLN A 247 -10.06 1.36 28.25
C GLN A 247 -9.33 0.17 27.61
N THR A 248 -8.19 -0.26 28.14
CA THR A 248 -7.34 -1.32 27.58
C THR A 248 -7.97 -2.72 27.73
N PHE A 249 -7.52 -3.71 26.96
CA PHE A 249 -7.95 -5.11 27.15
C PHE A 249 -7.73 -5.59 28.59
N LEU A 250 -6.58 -5.28 29.20
CA LEU A 250 -6.27 -5.58 30.60
C LEU A 250 -7.34 -5.02 31.55
N THR A 251 -7.61 -3.72 31.49
CA THR A 251 -8.59 -3.05 32.39
C THR A 251 -10.03 -3.52 32.18
N GLN A 252 -10.36 -4.02 30.98
CA GLN A 252 -11.67 -4.58 30.67
C GLN A 252 -11.80 -6.04 31.14
N LEU A 253 -10.79 -6.88 30.90
CA LEU A 253 -10.78 -8.29 31.29
C LEU A 253 -10.59 -8.49 32.80
N ALA A 254 -9.84 -7.62 33.48
CA ALA A 254 -9.67 -7.64 34.94
C ALA A 254 -11.00 -7.58 35.70
N ARG A 255 -12.04 -6.96 35.12
CA ARG A 255 -13.39 -6.87 35.71
C ARG A 255 -14.12 -8.20 35.79
N PHE A 256 -13.68 -9.20 35.03
CA PHE A 256 -14.26 -10.54 34.96
C PHE A 256 -13.41 -11.60 35.67
N VAL A 257 -12.33 -11.22 36.36
CA VAL A 257 -11.58 -12.14 37.24
C VAL A 257 -12.49 -12.60 38.39
N ARG A 258 -12.66 -13.92 38.52
CA ARG A 258 -13.36 -14.57 39.64
C ARG A 258 -12.72 -14.12 40.96
N LYS A 259 -13.52 -13.54 41.86
CA LYS A 259 -13.06 -13.13 43.18
C LYS A 259 -13.17 -14.28 44.17
N ASP A 260 -12.03 -14.69 44.74
CA ASP A 260 -11.96 -15.66 45.83
C ASP A 260 -12.45 -15.04 47.16
N THR A 261 -13.73 -14.71 47.23
CA THR A 261 -14.43 -14.33 48.47
C THR A 261 -15.27 -15.49 48.95
N SER A 262 -15.00 -15.95 50.17
CA SER A 262 -15.66 -17.07 50.87
C SER A 262 -17.15 -16.84 51.23
N GLU A 263 -17.77 -15.78 50.70
CA GLU A 263 -19.14 -15.36 51.00
C GLU A 263 -20.11 -15.45 49.80
N SER A 264 -19.67 -15.91 48.62
CA SER A 264 -20.54 -16.02 47.41
C SER A 264 -21.57 -17.16 47.43
N LYS A 265 -21.86 -17.76 48.60
CA LYS A 265 -23.06 -18.57 48.81
C LYS A 265 -24.26 -17.71 49.19
N LYS A 266 -24.81 -16.94 48.24
CA LYS A 266 -26.15 -16.38 48.37
C LYS A 266 -26.84 -16.11 47.02
N ASP A 267 -28.06 -16.64 46.95
CA ASP A 267 -29.15 -16.35 46.04
C ASP A 267 -29.01 -16.66 44.53
N PRO A 268 -29.68 -17.71 44.01
CA PRO A 268 -29.77 -18.01 42.57
C PRO A 268 -30.59 -17.00 41.75
N SER A 269 -31.19 -15.97 42.37
CA SER A 269 -32.18 -15.09 41.73
C SER A 269 -31.65 -13.75 41.19
N SER A 270 -30.37 -13.39 41.43
CA SER A 270 -29.78 -12.17 40.84
C SER A 270 -29.21 -12.43 39.44
N GLY A 271 -29.78 -11.77 38.42
CA GLY A 271 -29.58 -12.09 37.00
C GLY A 271 -28.20 -11.81 36.38
N SER A 272 -27.99 -12.49 35.24
CA SER A 272 -26.97 -12.34 34.18
C SER A 272 -25.47 -12.36 34.51
N HIS A 273 -24.99 -11.88 35.66
CA HIS A 273 -23.54 -11.64 35.85
C HIS A 273 -22.74 -12.84 36.38
N ALA A 274 -23.34 -13.74 37.17
CA ALA A 274 -22.63 -14.89 37.75
C ALA A 274 -22.10 -15.92 36.73
N ASN A 275 -22.55 -15.86 35.47
CA ASN A 275 -22.12 -16.75 34.39
C ASN A 275 -20.97 -16.18 33.51
N LEU A 276 -20.35 -15.07 33.92
CA LEU A 276 -19.34 -14.34 33.13
C LEU A 276 -18.00 -14.14 33.86
N GLU A 277 -17.65 -15.00 34.82
CA GLU A 277 -16.35 -14.95 35.49
C GLU A 277 -15.32 -15.89 34.84
N LEU A 278 -14.05 -15.47 34.82
CA LEU A 278 -12.88 -16.23 34.39
C LEU A 278 -11.89 -16.40 35.55
N GLU A 279 -11.17 -17.52 35.58
CA GLU A 279 -10.03 -17.68 36.51
C GLU A 279 -8.87 -16.73 36.12
N ARG A 280 -8.01 -16.35 37.08
CA ARG A 280 -6.87 -15.46 36.78
C ARG A 280 -5.96 -16.04 35.68
N SER A 281 -5.81 -17.37 35.65
CA SER A 281 -5.13 -18.12 34.59
C SER A 281 -5.82 -18.01 33.22
N GLU A 282 -7.15 -18.07 33.17
CA GLU A 282 -7.96 -17.88 31.96
C GLU A 282 -7.81 -16.45 31.40
N VAL A 283 -7.80 -15.43 32.27
CA VAL A 283 -7.60 -14.02 31.87
C VAL A 283 -6.18 -13.78 31.34
N ILE A 284 -5.15 -14.34 31.98
CA ILE A 284 -3.76 -14.28 31.47
C ILE A 284 -3.64 -15.03 30.14
N GLY A 285 -4.30 -16.18 30.02
CA GLY A 285 -4.39 -16.95 28.78
C GLY A 285 -5.01 -16.15 27.63
N ASP A 286 -6.15 -15.48 27.88
CA ASP A 286 -6.78 -14.58 26.92
C ASP A 286 -5.86 -13.40 26.55
N LEU A 287 -5.27 -12.70 27.53
CA LEU A 287 -4.35 -11.58 27.28
C LEU A 287 -3.14 -11.99 26.42
N PHE A 288 -2.45 -13.08 26.77
CA PHE A 288 -1.33 -13.59 25.99
C PHE A 288 -1.76 -14.00 24.57
N THR A 289 -2.88 -14.71 24.46
CA THR A 289 -3.42 -15.17 23.17
C THR A 289 -3.80 -14.00 22.27
N LEU A 290 -4.39 -12.94 22.85
CA LEU A 290 -4.73 -11.72 22.14
C LEU A 290 -3.48 -11.02 21.60
N ILE A 291 -2.43 -10.85 22.43
CA ILE A 291 -1.13 -10.30 21.99
C ILE A 291 -0.57 -11.13 20.85
N ARG A 292 -0.40 -12.44 21.05
CA ARG A 292 0.19 -13.35 20.04
C ARG A 292 -0.60 -13.36 18.72
N ALA A 293 -1.92 -13.49 18.79
CA ALA A 293 -2.75 -13.66 17.59
C ALA A 293 -2.93 -12.35 16.81
N GLY A 294 -3.00 -11.20 17.50
CA GLY A 294 -3.15 -9.88 16.88
C GLY A 294 -1.86 -9.28 16.36
N HIS A 295 -0.71 -9.64 16.94
CA HIS A 295 0.60 -9.07 16.60
C HIS A 295 1.16 -9.59 15.27
N GLU A 296 1.57 -10.86 15.20
CA GLU A 296 2.33 -11.39 14.04
C GLU A 296 1.52 -11.47 12.75
N THR A 297 0.22 -11.75 12.86
CA THR A 297 -0.66 -11.82 11.67
C THR A 297 -0.75 -10.44 11.01
N THR A 298 -0.99 -9.40 11.81
CA THR A 298 -1.01 -8.00 11.36
C THR A 298 0.37 -7.54 10.88
N ALA A 299 1.45 -7.90 11.58
CA ALA A 299 2.82 -7.58 11.17
C ALA A 299 3.16 -8.19 9.80
N SER A 300 2.81 -9.46 9.58
CA SER A 300 2.98 -10.16 8.30
C SER A 300 2.14 -9.51 7.20
N ALA A 301 0.88 -9.18 7.49
CA ALA A 301 -0.03 -8.55 6.54
C ALA A 301 0.47 -7.16 6.09
N ILE A 302 0.94 -6.33 7.03
CA ILE A 302 1.56 -5.03 6.75
C ILE A 302 2.83 -5.23 5.91
N SER A 303 3.75 -6.10 6.36
CA SER A 303 5.06 -6.27 5.73
C SER A 303 4.93 -6.78 4.29
N ILE A 304 4.06 -7.76 4.07
CA ILE A 304 3.82 -8.33 2.74
C ILE A 304 3.04 -7.33 1.87
N SER A 305 2.05 -6.60 2.41
CA SER A 305 1.35 -5.57 1.63
C SER A 305 2.28 -4.44 1.20
N LEU A 306 3.18 -3.98 2.06
CA LEU A 306 4.20 -2.97 1.71
C LEU A 306 5.17 -3.51 0.63
N ALA A 307 5.62 -4.75 0.75
CA ALA A 307 6.48 -5.39 -0.25
C ALA A 307 5.76 -5.56 -1.60
N LEU A 308 4.47 -5.92 -1.60
CA LEU A 308 3.67 -6.07 -2.82
C LEU A 308 3.31 -4.72 -3.44
N LEU A 309 3.01 -3.69 -2.65
CA LEU A 309 2.83 -2.32 -3.15
C LEU A 309 4.11 -1.82 -3.82
N ALA A 310 5.28 -2.04 -3.21
CA ALA A 310 6.58 -1.71 -3.81
C ALA A 310 6.88 -2.53 -5.10
N ALA A 311 6.45 -3.79 -5.17
CA ALA A 311 6.59 -4.63 -6.36
C ALA A 311 5.54 -4.34 -7.46
N HIS A 312 4.45 -3.68 -7.11
CA HIS A 312 3.34 -3.36 -8.01
C HIS A 312 2.96 -1.86 -7.90
N PRO A 313 3.80 -0.95 -8.43
CA PRO A 313 3.59 0.50 -8.30
C PRO A 313 2.24 0.99 -8.81
N GLN A 314 1.61 0.30 -9.76
CA GLN A 314 0.26 0.62 -10.23
C GLN A 314 -0.78 0.55 -9.10
N TYR A 315 -0.65 -0.39 -8.17
CA TYR A 315 -1.54 -0.49 -6.99
C TYR A 315 -1.08 0.41 -5.85
N GLN A 316 0.21 0.74 -5.77
CA GLN A 316 0.71 1.79 -4.87
C GLN A 316 0.12 3.14 -5.23
N VAL A 317 0.19 3.54 -6.51
CA VAL A 317 -0.45 4.76 -7.03
C VAL A 317 -1.96 4.69 -6.83
N TRP A 318 -2.62 3.58 -7.19
CA TRP A 318 -4.06 3.40 -7.00
C TRP A 318 -4.52 3.56 -5.53
N VAL A 319 -3.71 3.13 -4.56
CA VAL A 319 -3.96 3.37 -3.13
C VAL A 319 -3.58 4.78 -2.69
N GLN A 320 -2.53 5.37 -3.23
CA GLN A 320 -2.11 6.74 -2.92
C GLN A 320 -3.15 7.76 -3.43
N GLU A 321 -3.64 7.57 -4.66
CA GLU A 321 -4.84 8.21 -5.25
C GLU A 321 -6.10 8.04 -4.40
N GLU A 322 -6.13 7.10 -3.47
CA GLU A 322 -7.15 7.06 -2.44
C GLU A 322 -6.73 7.75 -1.15
N ILE A 323 -5.50 7.65 -0.67
CA ILE A 323 -5.09 8.31 0.56
C ILE A 323 -5.16 9.84 0.44
N ASP A 324 -4.58 10.43 -0.62
CA ASP A 324 -4.52 11.88 -0.84
C ASP A 324 -5.93 12.47 -0.92
N ARG A 325 -6.73 11.80 -1.75
CA ARG A 325 -8.18 11.79 -1.80
C ARG A 325 -8.78 11.82 -0.39
N VAL A 326 -8.70 10.74 0.40
CA VAL A 326 -9.35 10.63 1.73
C VAL A 326 -9.16 11.89 2.59
N LEU A 327 -7.92 12.37 2.63
CA LEU A 327 -7.46 13.44 3.50
C LEU A 327 -7.97 14.82 3.03
N ALA A 328 -8.16 15.03 1.72
CA ALA A 328 -8.66 16.29 1.16
C ALA A 328 -10.11 16.64 1.57
N ASP A 329 -10.97 15.63 1.80
CA ASP A 329 -12.33 15.84 2.33
C ASP A 329 -12.35 16.20 3.84
N GLY A 330 -11.25 15.94 4.56
CA GLY A 330 -11.19 15.89 6.01
C GLY A 330 -10.66 17.18 6.64
N ALA A 331 -11.45 18.26 6.61
CA ALA A 331 -11.05 19.54 7.21
C ALA A 331 -10.64 19.40 8.70
N ASN A 332 -9.33 19.55 8.95
CA ASN A 332 -8.69 19.70 10.28
C ASN A 332 -8.77 18.54 11.29
N THR A 333 -9.23 17.33 10.95
CA THR A 333 -9.19 16.19 11.90
C THR A 333 -8.65 14.90 11.29
N HIS A 334 -7.53 14.42 11.81
CA HIS A 334 -6.96 13.09 11.54
C HIS A 334 -7.76 11.94 12.21
N ASP A 335 -9.08 12.09 12.34
CA ASP A 335 -9.96 11.20 13.11
C ASP A 335 -10.24 9.87 12.39
N TYR A 336 -10.07 8.80 13.15
CA TYR A 336 -10.42 7.43 12.78
C TYR A 336 -11.82 7.31 12.18
N LYS A 337 -12.86 7.96 12.74
CA LYS A 337 -14.24 7.75 12.29
C LYS A 337 -14.56 8.44 10.96
N THR A 338 -13.74 9.41 10.55
CA THR A 338 -13.93 10.15 9.29
C THR A 338 -12.98 9.67 8.20
N ILE A 339 -11.69 9.50 8.51
CA ILE A 339 -10.63 9.13 7.56
C ILE A 339 -10.54 7.64 7.33
N PHE A 340 -10.49 6.82 8.42
CA PHE A 340 -10.28 5.37 8.24
C PHE A 340 -11.25 4.88 7.18
N PRO A 341 -12.56 5.17 7.27
CA PRO A 341 -13.49 4.62 6.31
C PRO A 341 -13.00 4.82 4.88
N LYS A 342 -12.59 6.03 4.52
CA LYS A 342 -12.50 6.46 3.14
C LYS A 342 -11.64 5.57 2.21
N LEU A 343 -10.71 4.82 2.82
CA LEU A 343 -9.70 3.89 2.30
C LEU A 343 -10.24 2.53 1.75
N LYS A 344 -11.09 2.49 0.71
CA LYS A 344 -11.61 1.24 0.06
C LYS A 344 -10.57 0.45 -0.76
N ARG A 345 -9.76 1.12 -1.57
CA ARG A 345 -8.67 0.55 -2.37
C ARG A 345 -7.56 0.01 -1.47
N LEU A 346 -7.24 0.69 -0.37
CA LEU A 346 -6.33 0.16 0.66
C LEU A 346 -6.90 -1.10 1.34
N GLN A 347 -8.20 -1.12 1.65
CA GLN A 347 -8.87 -2.35 2.10
C GLN A 347 -8.76 -3.46 1.05
N ALA A 348 -8.97 -3.16 -0.24
CA ALA A 348 -8.86 -4.12 -1.33
C ALA A 348 -7.44 -4.70 -1.48
N VAL A 349 -6.40 -3.89 -1.25
CA VAL A 349 -5.01 -4.33 -1.11
C VAL A 349 -4.84 -5.31 0.03
N MET A 350 -5.39 -5.01 1.21
CA MET A 350 -5.37 -5.96 2.35
C MET A 350 -6.11 -7.27 2.02
N PHE A 351 -7.28 -7.22 1.36
CA PHE A 351 -8.03 -8.41 0.96
C PHE A 351 -7.29 -9.26 -0.08
N GLU A 352 -6.57 -8.66 -1.03
CA GLU A 352 -5.79 -9.41 -2.02
C GLU A 352 -4.48 -9.97 -1.48
N THR A 353 -3.78 -9.22 -0.62
CA THR A 353 -2.63 -9.76 0.14
C THR A 353 -3.06 -10.96 0.98
N GLU A 354 -4.18 -10.85 1.70
CA GLU A 354 -4.72 -11.95 2.52
C GLU A 354 -5.32 -13.09 1.69
N ARG A 355 -5.60 -12.89 0.40
CA ARG A 355 -5.97 -13.98 -0.52
C ARG A 355 -4.74 -14.82 -0.90
N LEU A 356 -3.66 -14.18 -1.35
CA LEU A 356 -2.49 -14.89 -1.88
C LEU A 356 -1.45 -15.27 -0.81
N TYR A 357 -1.31 -14.45 0.23
CA TYR A 357 -0.22 -14.52 1.21
C TYR A 357 -0.70 -14.68 2.66
N HIS A 358 -1.91 -15.22 2.85
CA HIS A 358 -2.51 -15.44 4.18
C HIS A 358 -1.54 -16.10 5.18
N PRO A 359 -1.27 -15.50 6.37
CA PRO A 359 -0.33 -16.07 7.33
C PRO A 359 -0.80 -17.40 7.94
N LEU A 360 -2.10 -17.72 7.90
CA LEU A 360 -2.67 -18.98 8.42
C LEU A 360 -3.13 -19.91 7.30
N VAL A 361 -2.17 -20.40 6.50
CA VAL A 361 -2.40 -21.30 5.33
C VAL A 361 -3.18 -22.58 5.63
N MET A 362 -3.26 -22.98 6.90
CA MET A 362 -3.92 -24.22 7.34
C MET A 362 -4.85 -23.96 8.54
N ASN A 363 -6.12 -24.34 8.40
CA ASN A 363 -7.06 -24.39 9.51
C ASN A 363 -7.34 -25.85 9.90
N LEU A 364 -7.01 -26.24 11.13
CA LEU A 364 -7.27 -27.58 11.64
C LEU A 364 -8.60 -27.66 12.40
N ARG A 365 -9.42 -28.65 12.06
CA ARG A 365 -10.56 -29.14 12.84
C ARG A 365 -10.41 -30.64 13.05
N TYR A 366 -11.32 -31.26 13.80
CA TYR A 366 -11.48 -32.71 13.82
C TYR A 366 -12.95 -33.08 13.96
N THR A 367 -13.26 -34.34 13.66
CA THR A 367 -14.59 -34.94 13.79
C THR A 367 -14.73 -35.62 15.16
N PRO A 368 -15.50 -35.10 16.13
CA PRO A 368 -15.64 -35.74 17.44
C PRO A 368 -16.33 -37.11 17.33
N THR A 369 -17.32 -37.18 16.45
CA THR A 369 -18.08 -38.36 16.07
C THR A 369 -18.04 -38.55 14.56
N GLU A 370 -18.42 -39.74 14.10
CA GLU A 370 -18.60 -40.00 12.67
C GLU A 370 -19.61 -39.00 12.07
N SER A 371 -19.22 -38.35 10.97
CA SER A 371 -19.97 -37.24 10.38
C SER A 371 -19.88 -37.26 8.85
N THR A 372 -20.81 -36.60 8.17
CA THR A 372 -20.82 -36.50 6.69
C THR A 372 -20.77 -35.05 6.26
N THR A 373 -19.95 -34.74 5.26
CA THR A 373 -19.94 -33.45 4.56
C THR A 373 -20.30 -33.62 3.07
N CYS A 374 -20.57 -32.52 2.38
CA CYS A 374 -20.96 -32.51 0.97
C CYS A 374 -20.03 -31.59 0.18
N LEU A 375 -19.35 -32.14 -0.83
CA LEU A 375 -18.52 -31.37 -1.75
C LEU A 375 -19.39 -30.54 -2.70
N SER A 376 -18.80 -29.54 -3.37
CA SER A 376 -19.50 -28.65 -4.31
C SER A 376 -20.22 -29.42 -5.44
N GLY A 377 -19.61 -30.51 -5.94
CA GLY A 377 -20.22 -31.42 -6.93
C GLY A 377 -21.29 -32.39 -6.38
N GLY A 378 -21.85 -32.15 -5.19
CA GLY A 378 -22.91 -32.97 -4.60
C GLY A 378 -22.47 -34.30 -3.99
N LYS A 379 -21.20 -34.68 -4.16
CA LYS A 379 -20.64 -35.91 -3.57
C LYS A 379 -20.61 -35.82 -2.04
N LEU A 380 -21.31 -36.73 -1.38
CA LEU A 380 -21.24 -36.91 0.07
C LEU A 380 -19.96 -37.66 0.44
N VAL A 381 -19.27 -37.17 1.47
CA VAL A 381 -18.05 -37.78 2.02
C VAL A 381 -18.28 -38.09 3.49
N LYS A 382 -18.21 -39.37 3.83
CA LYS A 382 -18.31 -39.87 5.21
C LYS A 382 -16.92 -39.80 5.86
N LEU A 383 -16.85 -39.19 7.04
CA LEU A 383 -15.64 -38.93 7.80
C LEU A 383 -15.72 -39.70 9.13
N PRO A 384 -14.85 -40.70 9.36
CA PRO A 384 -14.79 -41.42 10.63
C PRO A 384 -14.51 -40.49 11.81
N ALA A 385 -14.91 -40.89 13.02
CA ALA A 385 -14.54 -40.16 14.24
C ALA A 385 -13.00 -40.02 14.38
N GLN A 386 -12.54 -38.95 15.03
CA GLN A 386 -11.13 -38.58 15.20
C GLN A 386 -10.34 -38.31 13.90
N THR A 387 -11.01 -38.13 12.75
CA THR A 387 -10.38 -37.62 11.52
C THR A 387 -10.00 -36.15 11.72
N ARG A 388 -8.73 -35.79 11.48
CA ARG A 388 -8.31 -34.38 11.41
C ARG A 388 -8.77 -33.80 10.08
N LEU A 389 -9.38 -32.63 10.09
CA LEU A 389 -9.81 -31.92 8.89
C LEU A 389 -8.81 -30.78 8.65
N GLN A 390 -8.18 -30.80 7.49
CA GLN A 390 -7.20 -29.81 7.09
C GLN A 390 -7.80 -28.97 5.95
N LEU A 391 -8.20 -27.75 6.30
CA LEU A 391 -8.74 -26.78 5.34
C LEU A 391 -7.55 -26.14 4.61
N ASN A 392 -7.37 -26.52 3.34
CA ASN A 392 -6.31 -26.03 2.46
C ASN A 392 -6.73 -24.71 1.80
N LEU A 393 -6.96 -23.70 2.64
CA LEU A 393 -7.58 -22.43 2.24
C LEU A 393 -6.81 -21.71 1.12
N HIS A 394 -5.48 -21.75 1.13
CA HIS A 394 -4.66 -21.16 0.08
C HIS A 394 -5.00 -21.71 -1.33
N VAL A 395 -5.26 -23.02 -1.44
CA VAL A 395 -5.64 -23.64 -2.72
C VAL A 395 -7.04 -23.19 -3.14
N SER A 396 -7.97 -23.00 -2.20
CA SER A 396 -9.29 -22.40 -2.48
C SER A 396 -9.17 -20.91 -2.88
N TYR A 397 -8.20 -20.17 -2.33
CA TYR A 397 -7.96 -18.76 -2.63
C TYR A 397 -7.29 -18.54 -3.99
N CYS A 398 -6.54 -19.53 -4.47
CA CYS A 398 -5.88 -19.54 -5.79
C CYS A 398 -6.64 -20.38 -6.84
N SER A 399 -7.92 -20.72 -6.61
CA SER A 399 -8.67 -21.60 -7.52
C SER A 399 -9.41 -20.83 -8.61
N ASP A 400 -9.08 -21.11 -9.87
CA ASP A 400 -9.73 -20.50 -11.05
C ASP A 400 -11.25 -20.78 -11.09
N ALA A 401 -11.67 -21.95 -10.62
CA ALA A 401 -13.08 -22.33 -10.48
C ALA A 401 -13.86 -21.46 -9.47
N ILE A 402 -13.17 -20.65 -8.66
CA ILE A 402 -13.75 -19.76 -7.65
C ILE A 402 -13.50 -18.28 -8.01
N TRP A 403 -12.33 -17.96 -8.57
CA TRP A 403 -11.85 -16.58 -8.75
C TRP A 403 -11.71 -16.13 -10.21
N GLY A 404 -12.01 -16.99 -11.19
CA GLY A 404 -11.90 -16.69 -12.63
C GLY A 404 -10.47 -16.87 -13.14
N ASP A 405 -10.10 -16.15 -14.19
CA ASP A 405 -8.73 -16.18 -14.72
C ASP A 405 -7.78 -15.28 -13.90
N ASN A 406 -6.47 -15.48 -14.06
CA ASN A 406 -5.41 -14.68 -13.42
C ASN A 406 -5.51 -14.71 -11.88
N THR A 407 -5.66 -15.89 -11.31
CA THR A 407 -5.82 -16.09 -9.84
C THR A 407 -4.52 -15.96 -9.08
N LEU A 408 -3.37 -16.26 -9.68
CA LEU A 408 -2.06 -16.12 -9.04
C LEU A 408 -1.53 -14.68 -9.10
N ASP A 409 -2.10 -13.83 -9.97
CA ASP A 409 -1.78 -12.41 -10.03
C ASP A 409 -2.33 -11.68 -8.81
N TRP A 410 -1.48 -10.88 -8.16
CA TRP A 410 -1.90 -9.96 -7.11
C TRP A 410 -2.61 -8.75 -7.75
N ARG A 411 -3.94 -8.78 -7.68
CA ARG A 411 -4.88 -7.87 -8.36
C ARG A 411 -5.88 -7.26 -7.36
N PRO A 412 -5.48 -6.29 -6.51
CA PRO A 412 -6.39 -5.60 -5.60
C PRO A 412 -7.65 -5.01 -6.24
N ASP A 413 -7.59 -4.62 -7.52
CA ASP A 413 -8.74 -4.14 -8.30
C ASP A 413 -9.92 -5.12 -8.31
N ARG A 414 -9.69 -6.43 -8.18
CA ARG A 414 -10.77 -7.45 -8.23
C ARG A 414 -11.85 -7.28 -7.16
N PHE A 415 -11.57 -6.56 -6.07
CA PHE A 415 -12.53 -6.27 -5.00
C PHE A 415 -13.28 -4.93 -5.20
N ILE A 416 -13.03 -4.17 -6.27
CA ILE A 416 -13.68 -2.88 -6.55
C ILE A 416 -14.53 -2.96 -7.81
N ILE A 417 -15.81 -2.55 -7.72
CA ILE A 417 -16.72 -2.47 -8.89
C ILE A 417 -17.18 -1.01 -9.11
N PRO A 418 -17.10 -0.49 -10.35
CA PRO A 418 -17.71 0.79 -10.73
C PRO A 418 -19.24 0.66 -10.90
N TYR A 419 -20.00 1.69 -10.51
CA TYR A 419 -21.46 1.63 -10.35
C TYR A 419 -22.28 1.42 -11.65
N SER A 420 -21.66 1.46 -12.84
CA SER A 420 -22.35 1.52 -14.15
C SER A 420 -22.71 0.16 -14.77
N SER A 421 -22.41 -0.98 -14.14
CA SER A 421 -22.67 -2.30 -14.71
C SER A 421 -24.09 -2.83 -14.42
N GLU A 422 -25.04 -2.51 -15.30
CA GLU A 422 -26.30 -3.27 -15.42
C GLU A 422 -26.05 -4.68 -15.98
N LYS A 423 -25.49 -5.57 -15.13
CA LYS A 423 -25.64 -7.05 -15.11
C LYS A 423 -24.48 -7.70 -14.36
N ALA A 424 -24.69 -7.93 -13.07
CA ALA A 424 -24.18 -9.11 -12.39
C ALA A 424 -25.22 -9.48 -11.33
N ASP A 425 -25.91 -10.61 -11.50
CA ASP A 425 -26.93 -11.06 -10.56
C ASP A 425 -26.32 -11.33 -9.18
N TRP A 426 -26.54 -10.45 -8.19
CA TRP A 426 -26.71 -10.77 -6.76
C TRP A 426 -27.39 -9.59 -6.01
N PRO A 427 -28.51 -9.80 -5.27
CA PRO A 427 -29.37 -8.71 -4.81
C PRO A 427 -28.95 -8.01 -3.50
N GLU A 428 -28.89 -6.68 -3.63
CA GLU A 428 -29.09 -5.51 -2.74
C GLU A 428 -29.20 -5.55 -1.20
N TYR A 429 -28.62 -4.50 -0.60
CA TYR A 429 -29.38 -3.51 0.19
C TYR A 429 -28.98 -2.08 -0.27
N ARG A 430 -29.95 -1.15 -0.43
CA ARG A 430 -29.77 0.29 -0.74
C ARG A 430 -30.41 1.17 0.36
N PRO A 431 -30.04 2.46 0.51
CA PRO A 431 -30.61 3.55 -0.31
C PRO A 431 -29.59 4.55 -0.93
N GLN A 432 -30.10 5.47 -1.75
CA GLN A 432 -29.49 6.67 -2.40
C GLN A 432 -30.49 7.85 -2.28
N PRO A 433 -30.22 9.12 -2.72
CA PRO A 433 -29.03 9.75 -3.36
C PRO A 433 -28.44 10.90 -2.45
N GLU A 434 -27.47 11.78 -2.81
CA GLU A 434 -27.07 12.44 -4.07
C GLU A 434 -25.54 12.67 -4.21
N GLY A 435 -25.06 12.81 -5.45
CA GLY A 435 -23.80 13.53 -5.79
C GLY A 435 -22.47 12.76 -5.74
N GLY A 436 -22.13 11.97 -6.76
CA GLY A 436 -20.76 11.46 -6.98
C GLY A 436 -20.66 10.12 -7.71
N THR A 437 -19.51 9.85 -8.34
CA THR A 437 -19.19 8.53 -8.95
C THR A 437 -18.61 7.58 -7.90
N PHE A 438 -19.46 6.70 -7.35
CA PHE A 438 -19.08 5.86 -6.20
C PHE A 438 -18.51 4.48 -6.59
N GLU A 439 -17.21 4.27 -6.38
CA GLU A 439 -16.60 2.92 -6.35
C GLU A 439 -17.20 2.07 -5.22
N LYS A 440 -17.42 0.77 -5.42
CA LYS A 440 -17.94 -0.12 -4.37
C LYS A 440 -16.94 -1.24 -4.06
N LEU A 441 -16.56 -1.37 -2.78
CA LEU A 441 -15.87 -2.56 -2.28
C LEU A 441 -16.86 -3.74 -2.26
N VAL A 442 -16.48 -4.83 -2.92
CA VAL A 442 -17.26 -6.06 -3.04
C VAL A 442 -16.48 -7.20 -2.42
N LEU A 443 -16.98 -7.69 -1.29
CA LEU A 443 -16.45 -8.88 -0.65
C LEU A 443 -17.09 -10.12 -1.29
N PRO A 444 -16.35 -11.23 -1.49
CA PRO A 444 -16.94 -12.51 -1.85
C PRO A 444 -17.97 -12.96 -0.80
N ARG A 445 -18.79 -13.95 -1.15
CA ARG A 445 -19.68 -14.57 -0.17
C ARG A 445 -18.86 -15.07 1.02
N GLN A 446 -19.38 -14.92 2.25
CA GLN A 446 -18.74 -15.37 3.50
C GLN A 446 -18.36 -16.88 3.52
N GLN A 447 -18.89 -17.67 2.58
CA GLN A 447 -18.60 -19.09 2.39
C GLN A 447 -17.35 -19.35 1.52
N ILE A 448 -16.81 -18.32 0.86
CA ILE A 448 -15.70 -18.39 -0.10
C ILE A 448 -14.47 -17.62 0.42
N SER A 449 -14.66 -16.44 1.02
CA SER A 449 -13.59 -15.62 1.59
C SER A 449 -13.50 -15.79 3.12
N SER A 450 -12.88 -16.88 3.57
CA SER A 450 -12.67 -17.18 4.99
C SER A 450 -11.35 -16.63 5.56
N PHE A 451 -10.89 -15.47 5.07
CA PHE A 451 -9.60 -14.86 5.45
C PHE A 451 -9.48 -14.64 6.97
N TRP A 452 -10.56 -14.26 7.65
CA TRP A 452 -10.61 -14.16 9.12
C TRP A 452 -11.33 -15.35 9.78
N GLY A 453 -11.43 -16.47 9.07
CA GLY A 453 -12.33 -17.58 9.37
C GLY A 453 -13.77 -17.30 8.93
N ALA A 454 -14.71 -18.13 9.38
CA ALA A 454 -16.14 -17.96 9.16
C ALA A 454 -16.97 -18.55 10.31
N GLY A 455 -18.29 -18.33 10.28
CA GLY A 455 -19.22 -18.88 11.27
C GLY A 455 -19.03 -18.33 12.68
N PRO A 456 -19.46 -19.06 13.73
CA PRO A 456 -19.36 -18.60 15.12
C PRO A 456 -17.93 -18.27 15.55
N ARG A 457 -16.93 -18.90 14.93
CA ARG A 457 -15.48 -18.81 15.23
C ARG A 457 -14.71 -17.78 14.40
N LEU A 458 -15.41 -16.90 13.67
CA LEU A 458 -14.81 -15.72 13.01
C LEU A 458 -13.90 -14.94 13.97
N CYS A 459 -12.77 -14.44 13.47
CA CYS A 459 -11.79 -13.69 14.26
C CYS A 459 -12.44 -12.51 14.99
N VAL A 460 -12.27 -12.47 16.32
CA VAL A 460 -12.74 -11.35 17.16
C VAL A 460 -12.02 -10.04 16.85
N GLY A 461 -10.75 -10.13 16.42
CA GLY A 461 -9.91 -9.01 16.02
C GLY A 461 -10.03 -8.59 14.55
N ILE A 462 -11.05 -9.03 13.80
CA ILE A 462 -11.20 -8.61 12.39
C ILE A 462 -11.28 -7.07 12.26
N LYS A 463 -12.00 -6.40 13.17
CA LYS A 463 -12.08 -4.92 13.25
C LYS A 463 -10.79 -4.22 13.70
N PHE A 464 -9.86 -4.98 14.28
CA PHE A 464 -8.58 -4.49 14.80
C PHE A 464 -7.47 -4.66 13.74
N SER A 465 -7.65 -5.61 12.81
CA SER A 465 -6.74 -5.88 11.67
C SER A 465 -7.24 -5.31 10.34
N GLN A 466 -8.53 -4.97 10.25
CA GLN A 466 -9.16 -4.24 9.13
C GLN A 466 -10.20 -3.26 9.68
N HIS A 467 -10.41 -2.09 9.05
CA HIS A 467 -11.61 -1.26 9.30
C HIS A 467 -12.17 -0.67 7.95
N PRO A 468 -13.28 0.14 7.84
CA PRO A 468 -13.99 0.31 6.51
C PRO A 468 -14.76 1.62 6.04
N LYS A 469 -14.65 2.03 4.71
CA LYS A 469 -15.53 2.87 3.70
C LYS A 469 -15.40 4.43 3.21
N LEU A 470 -15.06 4.79 1.91
CA LEU A 470 -15.42 6.03 1.00
C LEU A 470 -14.62 7.42 0.83
N GLY A 471 -14.00 7.88 -0.32
CA GLY A 471 -13.38 9.27 -0.53
C GLY A 471 -13.16 9.94 -1.96
N PRO A 472 -12.47 11.13 -2.12
CA PRO A 472 -12.33 12.09 -3.31
C PRO A 472 -11.09 12.22 -4.34
N SER A 473 -10.20 13.27 -4.33
CA SER A 473 -9.87 14.24 -5.47
C SER A 473 -8.45 14.32 -6.17
N TYR A 474 -8.37 14.92 -7.39
CA TYR A 474 -7.16 15.30 -8.19
C TYR A 474 -7.07 16.82 -8.54
N LYS A 475 -6.43 17.69 -7.73
CA LYS A 475 -6.27 19.12 -8.08
C LYS A 475 -4.82 19.61 -7.99
N VAL A 476 -4.40 20.47 -8.92
CA VAL A 476 -3.08 21.13 -8.96
C VAL A 476 -2.81 22.13 -7.82
N SER A 477 -3.81 22.41 -6.98
CA SER A 477 -3.69 23.21 -5.75
C SER A 477 -3.60 22.35 -4.47
N GLU A 478 -3.66 21.02 -4.60
CA GLU A 478 -3.81 20.05 -3.50
C GLU A 478 -2.77 18.92 -3.67
N THR A 479 -1.48 19.28 -3.76
CA THR A 479 -0.38 18.33 -4.08
C THR A 479 0.32 17.77 -2.84
N SER A 480 1.07 16.67 -2.97
CA SER A 480 1.88 16.14 -1.86
C SER A 480 2.91 17.17 -1.36
N PHE A 481 3.45 18.01 -2.25
CA PHE A 481 4.28 19.17 -1.88
C PHE A 481 3.51 20.21 -1.06
N ASN A 482 2.25 20.52 -1.41
CA ASN A 482 1.42 21.41 -0.60
C ASN A 482 1.18 20.85 0.82
N LEU A 483 0.90 19.55 0.92
CA LEU A 483 0.71 18.87 2.20
C LEU A 483 2.00 18.83 3.05
N ALA A 484 3.15 18.55 2.44
CA ALA A 484 4.44 18.47 3.13
C ALA A 484 4.98 19.84 3.58
N THR A 485 4.70 20.91 2.82
CA THR A 485 5.21 22.26 3.12
C THR A 485 4.23 23.10 3.95
N GLY A 486 2.93 22.79 3.93
CA GLY A 486 1.88 23.58 4.54
C GLY A 486 1.48 24.84 3.76
N PHE A 487 2.00 25.05 2.54
CA PHE A 487 1.64 26.21 1.72
C PHE A 487 0.30 26.02 1.01
N ALA A 488 -0.58 27.01 1.11
CA ALA A 488 -1.93 26.97 0.54
C ALA A 488 -2.03 27.34 -0.96
N LYS A 489 -0.93 27.79 -1.59
CA LYS A 489 -0.87 28.10 -3.03
C LYS A 489 -0.28 26.91 -3.79
N SER A 490 -0.78 26.64 -5.00
CA SER A 490 -0.12 25.68 -5.93
C SER A 490 1.38 25.99 -6.08
N TRP A 491 2.18 24.98 -6.40
CA TRP A 491 3.63 25.12 -6.59
C TRP A 491 4.02 26.29 -7.51
N TRP A 492 3.31 26.46 -8.63
CA TRP A 492 3.48 27.58 -9.58
C TRP A 492 3.22 28.95 -8.95
N GLY A 493 2.25 29.04 -8.05
CA GLY A 493 1.96 30.27 -7.30
C GLY A 493 2.91 30.52 -6.14
N TRP A 494 3.49 29.46 -5.57
CA TRP A 494 4.47 29.52 -4.48
C TRP A 494 5.86 29.95 -4.98
N ILE A 495 6.36 29.34 -6.06
CA ILE A 495 7.68 29.64 -6.62
C ILE A 495 7.79 31.07 -7.18
N GLN A 496 6.66 31.68 -7.55
CA GLN A 496 6.57 33.05 -8.07
C GLN A 496 6.42 34.13 -6.99
N GLU A 497 6.42 33.76 -5.70
CA GLU A 497 6.36 34.74 -4.60
C GLU A 497 7.68 35.50 -4.43
N THR A 498 7.59 36.73 -3.94
CA THR A 498 8.71 37.47 -3.38
C THR A 498 8.80 37.26 -1.86
N ILE A 499 10.02 37.15 -1.34
CA ILE A 499 10.34 37.00 0.08
C ILE A 499 10.99 38.27 0.64
N THR A 500 10.78 38.55 1.93
CA THR A 500 11.44 39.66 2.61
C THR A 500 12.89 39.28 2.94
N PRO A 501 13.92 40.03 2.47
CA PRO A 501 15.30 39.71 2.77
C PRO A 501 15.57 39.80 4.29
N GLY A 502 16.13 38.73 4.86
CA GLY A 502 16.41 38.62 6.30
C GLY A 502 15.22 38.24 7.20
N GLY A 503 14.03 37.96 6.64
CA GLY A 503 12.90 37.46 7.42
C GLY A 503 13.04 35.97 7.75
N SER A 504 13.07 35.61 9.03
CA SER A 504 13.05 34.19 9.44
C SER A 504 11.69 33.57 9.09
N ALA A 505 11.70 32.52 8.26
CA ALA A 505 10.51 31.69 8.06
C ALA A 505 10.00 31.13 9.41
N ALA A 506 8.67 31.03 9.56
CA ALA A 506 8.05 30.67 10.82
C ALA A 506 8.50 29.27 11.31
N GLN A 507 8.78 29.15 12.60
CA GLN A 507 9.45 28.00 13.26
C GLN A 507 8.68 26.65 13.24
N ASN A 508 7.57 26.55 12.50
CA ASN A 508 6.64 25.40 12.53
C ASN A 508 6.52 24.63 11.20
N HIS A 509 7.37 24.91 10.20
CA HIS A 509 7.32 24.23 8.89
C HIS A 509 8.69 23.66 8.49
N CYS A 510 8.70 22.46 7.92
CA CYS A 510 9.91 21.68 7.59
C CYS A 510 10.76 22.24 6.43
N TYR A 511 10.45 23.43 5.90
CA TYR A 511 11.22 24.07 4.85
C TYR A 511 11.86 25.37 5.37
N PRO A 512 13.15 25.34 5.77
CA PRO A 512 13.87 26.55 6.13
C PRO A 512 14.08 27.38 4.86
N GLY A 513 13.37 28.50 4.76
CA GLY A 513 13.51 29.41 3.62
C GLY A 513 14.91 30.02 3.54
N ALA A 514 15.50 29.94 2.35
CA ALA A 514 16.85 30.33 1.93
C ALA A 514 17.90 29.19 1.99
N PRO A 515 18.41 28.71 0.83
CA PRO A 515 19.62 27.89 0.82
C PRO A 515 20.83 28.74 1.22
N ASP A 516 21.61 28.27 2.19
CA ASP A 516 22.92 28.85 2.59
C ASP A 516 24.00 28.74 1.48
N ALA A 517 23.66 28.17 0.32
CA ALA A 517 24.51 28.14 -0.86
C ALA A 517 24.37 29.47 -1.64
N PRO A 518 25.42 30.30 -1.73
CA PRO A 518 25.38 31.49 -2.57
C PRO A 518 25.27 31.10 -4.04
N VAL A 519 24.15 31.46 -4.67
CA VAL A 519 24.01 31.41 -6.13
C VAL A 519 24.75 32.63 -6.70
N GLU A 520 25.88 32.38 -7.38
CA GLU A 520 26.64 33.43 -8.05
C GLU A 520 25.75 34.18 -9.06
N GLY A 521 25.55 35.48 -8.85
CA GLY A 521 24.72 36.31 -9.73
C GLY A 521 23.25 36.46 -9.33
N ARG A 522 22.82 35.91 -8.18
CA ARG A 522 21.46 36.02 -7.64
C ARG A 522 20.91 37.46 -7.72
N ASN A 523 19.70 37.62 -8.24
CA ASN A 523 19.06 38.92 -8.36
C ASN A 523 18.32 39.34 -7.07
N ASP A 524 19.05 39.94 -6.13
CA ASP A 524 18.50 40.48 -4.88
C ASP A 524 17.80 41.85 -5.01
N THR A 525 17.46 42.27 -6.24
CA THR A 525 16.69 43.50 -6.47
C THR A 525 15.22 43.28 -6.09
N PRO A 526 14.60 44.14 -5.25
CA PRO A 526 13.18 44.05 -4.95
C PRO A 526 12.30 44.16 -6.20
N GLN A 527 11.32 43.28 -6.31
CA GLN A 527 10.32 43.21 -7.39
C GLN A 527 8.92 43.12 -6.78
N GLU A 528 7.89 43.39 -7.57
CA GLU A 528 6.48 43.24 -7.17
C GLU A 528 5.96 41.87 -7.64
N ASP A 529 5.40 41.07 -6.74
CA ASP A 529 4.81 39.77 -7.07
C ASP A 529 3.39 39.89 -7.65
N ARG A 530 2.81 38.76 -8.12
CA ARG A 530 1.44 38.72 -8.66
C ARG A 530 0.33 39.10 -7.65
N GLY A 531 0.66 39.20 -6.36
CA GLY A 531 -0.23 39.65 -5.28
C GLY A 531 -0.04 41.11 -4.88
N GLY A 532 0.90 41.84 -5.51
CA GLY A 532 1.24 43.23 -5.17
C GLY A 532 2.21 43.38 -3.98
N ASN A 533 2.88 42.29 -3.56
CA ASN A 533 3.89 42.36 -2.50
C ASN A 533 5.24 42.76 -3.10
N ILE A 534 5.99 43.64 -2.42
CA ILE A 534 7.34 44.03 -2.82
C ILE A 534 8.37 43.27 -1.99
N GLY A 535 9.24 42.50 -2.64
CA GLY A 535 10.30 41.73 -1.98
C GLY A 535 11.31 41.17 -2.98
N VAL A 536 12.27 40.39 -2.49
CA VAL A 536 13.27 39.72 -3.35
C VAL A 536 12.66 38.42 -3.91
N PRO A 537 12.80 38.10 -5.21
CA PRO A 537 12.33 36.83 -5.76
C PRO A 537 12.89 35.60 -5.02
N ARG A 538 12.10 34.51 -4.96
CA ARG A 538 12.56 33.21 -4.48
C ARG A 538 13.74 32.68 -5.30
N THR A 539 14.78 32.19 -4.65
CA THR A 539 15.95 31.57 -5.29
C THR A 539 15.54 30.34 -6.12
N GLU A 540 14.49 29.64 -5.68
CA GLU A 540 13.97 28.44 -6.33
C GLU A 540 13.49 28.74 -7.76
N LEU A 541 12.95 29.94 -8.02
CA LEU A 541 12.54 30.37 -9.37
C LEU A 541 13.73 30.55 -10.31
N GLU A 542 14.82 31.13 -9.80
CA GLU A 542 16.06 31.30 -10.56
C GLU A 542 16.72 29.94 -10.84
N ILE A 543 16.78 29.06 -9.84
CA ILE A 543 17.27 27.67 -9.99
C ILE A 543 16.43 26.90 -11.03
N PHE A 544 15.10 26.99 -10.96
CA PHE A 544 14.20 26.36 -11.92
C PHE A 544 14.43 26.87 -13.35
N ASN A 545 14.51 28.20 -13.54
CA ASN A 545 14.78 28.80 -14.85
C ASN A 545 16.15 28.37 -15.40
N LEU A 546 17.20 28.37 -14.56
CA LEU A 546 18.54 27.93 -14.94
C LEU A 546 18.57 26.44 -15.31
N ASP A 547 17.86 25.58 -14.59
CA ASP A 547 17.75 24.16 -14.91
C ASP A 547 16.98 23.94 -16.22
N MET A 548 15.85 24.62 -16.43
CA MET A 548 15.10 24.55 -17.69
C MET A 548 15.93 25.00 -18.90
N ILE A 549 16.79 26.01 -18.74
CA ILE A 549 17.75 26.43 -19.78
C ILE A 549 18.81 25.34 -20.02
N ARG A 550 19.42 24.78 -18.96
CA ARG A 550 20.52 23.79 -19.05
C ARG A 550 20.02 22.43 -19.55
N GLY A 551 18.98 21.88 -18.94
CA GLY A 551 18.28 20.68 -19.40
C GLY A 551 17.70 20.84 -20.81
N GLY A 552 17.27 22.06 -21.17
CA GLY A 552 17.03 22.49 -22.54
C GLY A 552 18.21 22.17 -23.47
N ARG A 553 19.38 22.78 -23.23
CA ARG A 553 20.60 22.60 -24.04
C ARG A 553 21.07 21.14 -24.16
N VAL A 554 20.80 20.30 -23.15
CA VAL A 554 21.16 18.87 -23.17
C VAL A 554 20.19 18.03 -24.01
N SER A 555 18.88 18.34 -23.99
CA SER A 555 17.84 17.49 -24.59
C SER A 555 17.25 18.01 -25.90
N SER A 556 17.44 19.28 -26.27
CA SER A 556 16.79 19.88 -27.43
C SER A 556 17.42 19.55 -28.78
N THR A 557 18.74 19.29 -28.83
CA THR A 557 19.45 19.08 -30.11
C THR A 557 18.88 17.90 -30.91
N PRO A 558 18.56 16.73 -30.31
CA PRO A 558 17.84 15.66 -31.01
C PRO A 558 16.52 16.12 -31.64
N HIS A 559 15.71 16.93 -30.96
CA HIS A 559 14.44 17.42 -31.52
C HIS A 559 14.59 18.30 -32.76
N VAL A 560 15.68 19.06 -32.87
CA VAL A 560 16.02 19.85 -34.07
C VAL A 560 16.42 18.96 -35.26
N LEU A 561 16.91 17.74 -34.99
CA LEU A 561 17.47 16.85 -36.00
C LEU A 561 16.58 15.65 -36.37
N ASP A 562 15.76 15.17 -35.44
CA ASP A 562 14.97 13.93 -35.56
C ASP A 562 13.57 14.17 -36.16
N TYR A 563 13.07 15.40 -36.08
CA TYR A 563 11.80 15.81 -36.68
C TYR A 563 12.04 16.48 -38.06
N PRO A 564 11.21 16.20 -39.09
CA PRO A 564 11.43 16.68 -40.45
C PRO A 564 11.06 18.16 -40.65
N TRP A 565 11.80 19.08 -40.01
CA TRP A 565 11.54 20.52 -40.06
C TRP A 565 11.54 21.12 -41.47
N GLN A 566 12.34 20.57 -42.39
CA GLN A 566 12.39 21.03 -43.79
C GLN A 566 11.09 20.76 -44.57
N GLU A 567 10.28 19.78 -44.16
CA GLU A 567 9.00 19.45 -44.81
C GLU A 567 7.87 20.41 -44.42
N LEU A 568 8.11 21.35 -43.50
CA LEU A 568 7.10 22.29 -43.02
C LEU A 568 6.96 23.53 -43.91
N GLY A 569 7.89 23.78 -44.83
CA GLY A 569 7.87 24.94 -45.72
C GLY A 569 7.87 26.26 -44.95
N ASP A 570 7.05 27.23 -45.37
CA ASP A 570 6.98 28.57 -44.77
C ASP A 570 6.14 28.66 -43.47
N ALA A 571 5.80 27.51 -42.86
CA ALA A 571 4.99 27.45 -41.64
C ALA A 571 5.66 28.17 -40.45
N THR A 572 4.87 28.89 -39.66
CA THR A 572 5.39 29.55 -38.44
C THR A 572 5.49 28.54 -37.31
N PHE A 573 6.64 28.48 -36.65
CA PHE A 573 6.80 27.80 -35.37
C PHE A 573 6.19 28.66 -34.25
N VAL A 574 5.30 28.10 -33.43
CA VAL A 574 4.67 28.78 -32.30
C VAL A 574 4.97 28.01 -31.02
N GLY A 575 5.98 28.45 -30.27
CA GLY A 575 6.35 27.84 -28.98
C GLY A 575 5.43 28.33 -27.87
N VAL A 576 4.53 27.47 -27.40
CA VAL A 576 3.53 27.75 -26.36
C VAL A 576 4.10 27.34 -25.00
N GLY A 577 4.20 28.30 -24.06
CA GLY A 577 5.02 28.13 -22.86
C GLY A 577 6.51 28.06 -23.21
N GLY A 578 6.94 28.86 -24.19
CA GLY A 578 8.26 28.76 -24.78
C GLY A 578 9.42 29.31 -23.94
N GLY A 579 9.12 29.87 -22.76
CA GLY A 579 10.09 30.47 -21.86
C GLY A 579 10.95 31.55 -22.54
N HIS A 580 12.23 31.54 -22.20
CA HIS A 580 13.31 32.34 -22.78
C HIS A 580 13.56 32.11 -24.30
N GLY A 581 12.75 31.31 -25.01
CA GLY A 581 12.88 31.06 -26.45
C GLY A 581 14.04 30.12 -26.86
N GLY A 582 14.61 29.38 -25.91
CA GLY A 582 15.85 28.60 -26.11
C GLY A 582 15.81 27.55 -27.23
N PHE A 583 14.64 26.97 -27.51
CA PHE A 583 14.44 26.05 -28.64
C PHE A 583 14.29 26.80 -29.97
N ALA A 584 13.47 27.85 -30.01
CA ALA A 584 13.28 28.69 -31.20
C ALA A 584 14.62 29.26 -31.70
N ARG A 585 15.52 29.64 -30.79
CA ARG A 585 16.90 30.05 -31.14
C ARG A 585 17.65 28.96 -31.90
N GLN A 586 17.68 27.72 -31.39
CA GLN A 586 18.37 26.60 -32.04
C GLN A 586 17.75 26.26 -33.40
N LEU A 587 16.41 26.27 -33.46
CA LEU A 587 15.68 26.02 -34.70
C LEU A 587 15.99 27.08 -35.77
N SER A 588 15.96 28.36 -35.41
CA SER A 588 16.27 29.48 -36.32
C SER A 588 17.71 29.48 -36.83
N GLN A 589 18.68 28.94 -36.07
CA GLN A 589 20.06 28.77 -36.53
C GLN A 589 20.19 27.75 -37.67
N GLN A 590 19.40 26.68 -37.62
CA GLN A 590 19.54 25.54 -38.53
C GLN A 590 18.55 25.59 -39.71
N TYR A 591 17.41 26.25 -39.53
CA TYR A 591 16.34 26.37 -40.52
C TYR A 591 15.97 27.85 -40.72
N LEU A 592 16.86 28.62 -41.35
CA LEU A 592 16.75 30.07 -41.55
C LEU A 592 15.47 30.55 -42.28
N HIS A 593 14.70 29.65 -42.89
CA HIS A 593 13.41 29.95 -43.53
C HIS A 593 12.22 29.95 -42.55
N LEU A 594 12.34 29.30 -41.39
CA LEU A 594 11.28 29.23 -40.40
C LEU A 594 11.19 30.52 -39.59
N ARG A 595 9.99 31.10 -39.54
CA ARG A 595 9.65 32.18 -38.61
C ARG A 595 9.18 31.58 -37.29
N CYS A 596 9.64 32.14 -36.17
CA CYS A 596 9.34 31.65 -34.84
C CYS A 596 8.60 32.71 -34.01
N ILE A 597 7.54 32.29 -33.34
CA ILE A 597 6.84 33.07 -32.32
C ILE A 597 6.97 32.32 -30.99
N VAL A 598 7.46 33.00 -29.96
CA VAL A 598 7.56 32.47 -28.59
C VAL A 598 6.45 33.11 -27.77
N GLN A 599 5.61 32.27 -27.17
CA GLN A 599 4.46 32.64 -26.35
C GLN A 599 4.68 32.22 -24.91
N ASP A 600 4.58 33.17 -23.99
CA ASP A 600 4.70 32.94 -22.54
C ASP A 600 4.00 34.06 -21.75
N SER A 601 4.10 34.00 -20.43
CA SER A 601 3.77 35.10 -19.52
C SER A 601 4.55 36.39 -19.83
N PRO A 602 4.01 37.59 -19.53
CA PRO A 602 4.65 38.86 -19.87
C PRO A 602 6.10 39.00 -19.39
N ALA A 603 6.37 38.70 -18.11
CA ALA A 603 7.71 38.80 -17.53
C ALA A 603 8.75 37.88 -18.23
N MET A 604 8.32 36.68 -18.65
CA MET A 604 9.17 35.73 -19.36
C MET A 604 9.41 36.15 -20.83
N VAL A 605 8.41 36.77 -21.46
CA VAL A 605 8.50 37.37 -22.80
C VAL A 605 9.50 38.53 -22.84
N ASP A 606 9.54 39.36 -21.80
CA ASP A 606 10.49 40.47 -21.73
C ASP A 606 11.92 39.98 -21.48
N ASN A 607 12.11 39.01 -20.57
CA ASN A 607 13.40 38.35 -20.35
C ASN A 607 13.92 37.65 -21.63
N GLY A 608 13.05 36.92 -22.34
CA GLY A 608 13.38 36.27 -23.60
C GLY A 608 13.81 37.25 -24.70
N ARG A 609 13.19 38.44 -24.76
CA ARG A 609 13.56 39.51 -25.69
C ARG A 609 14.95 40.07 -25.41
N GLU A 610 15.26 40.40 -24.15
CA GLU A 610 16.58 40.89 -23.75
C GLU A 610 17.68 39.84 -24.04
N LEU A 611 17.41 38.58 -23.69
CA LEU A 611 18.30 37.46 -23.97
C LEU A 611 18.53 37.28 -25.48
N TRP A 612 17.49 37.43 -26.29
CA TRP A 612 17.59 37.37 -27.75
C TRP A 612 18.46 38.50 -28.30
N GLU A 613 18.26 39.74 -27.87
CA GLU A 613 19.06 40.88 -28.33
C GLU A 613 20.55 40.73 -27.98
N ARG A 614 20.86 40.17 -26.81
CA ARG A 614 22.23 39.93 -26.33
C ARG A 614 22.91 38.71 -26.97
N GLU A 615 22.18 37.60 -27.15
CA GLU A 615 22.74 36.28 -27.53
C GLU A 615 22.26 35.79 -28.91
N ARG A 616 21.78 36.71 -29.76
CA ARG A 616 21.35 36.40 -31.14
C ARG A 616 22.51 35.75 -31.92
N PRO A 617 22.28 34.58 -32.54
CA PRO A 617 23.27 33.95 -33.41
C PRO A 617 23.66 34.82 -34.62
N ALA A 618 24.95 34.84 -34.94
CA ALA A 618 25.43 35.47 -36.17
C ALA A 618 24.80 34.80 -37.41
N GLY A 619 24.33 35.61 -38.35
CA GLY A 619 23.66 35.15 -39.59
C GLY A 619 22.15 34.93 -39.50
N VAL A 620 21.55 34.92 -38.30
CA VAL A 620 20.09 34.78 -38.12
C VAL A 620 19.39 36.14 -38.23
N PRO A 621 18.35 36.32 -39.08
CA PRO A 621 17.62 37.60 -39.21
C PRO A 621 17.03 38.09 -37.89
N ALA A 622 17.02 39.41 -37.67
CA ALA A 622 16.58 40.00 -36.40
C ALA A 622 15.09 39.77 -36.11
N ASP A 623 14.27 39.68 -37.16
CA ASP A 623 12.82 39.46 -37.17
C ASP A 623 12.41 37.97 -37.21
N SER A 624 13.37 37.04 -37.25
CA SER A 624 13.10 35.60 -37.32
C SER A 624 12.46 35.01 -36.05
N VAL A 625 12.65 35.63 -34.89
CA VAL A 625 12.07 35.23 -33.60
C VAL A 625 11.34 36.40 -32.96
N ARG A 626 10.06 36.22 -32.63
CA ARG A 626 9.21 37.23 -31.99
C ARG A 626 8.59 36.72 -30.69
N PHE A 627 8.77 37.46 -29.60
CA PHE A 627 8.16 37.16 -28.31
C PHE A 627 6.80 37.88 -28.16
N THR A 628 5.77 37.16 -27.71
CA THR A 628 4.37 37.62 -27.60
C THR A 628 3.74 37.13 -26.29
N PRO A 629 3.18 38.00 -25.43
CA PRO A 629 2.55 37.56 -24.19
C PRO A 629 1.25 36.79 -24.46
N HIS A 630 1.07 35.62 -23.85
CA HIS A 630 -0.13 34.78 -24.01
C HIS A 630 -0.31 33.79 -22.85
N ASP A 631 -1.54 33.68 -22.34
CA ASP A 631 -2.00 32.61 -21.44
C ASP A 631 -2.50 31.42 -22.26
N PHE A 632 -1.80 30.28 -22.18
CA PHE A 632 -2.09 29.06 -22.93
C PHE A 632 -3.41 28.35 -22.53
N PHE A 633 -4.09 28.80 -21.47
CA PHE A 633 -5.46 28.37 -21.17
C PHE A 633 -6.54 29.11 -21.97
N GLN A 634 -6.15 30.10 -22.78
CA GLN A 634 -7.04 30.83 -23.68
C GLN A 634 -6.90 30.33 -25.13
N VAL A 635 -7.78 30.80 -26.01
CA VAL A 635 -7.65 30.56 -27.46
C VAL A 635 -6.35 31.18 -27.99
N ASN A 636 -5.57 30.43 -28.78
CA ASN A 636 -4.28 30.91 -29.26
C ASN A 636 -4.44 32.10 -30.24
N PRO A 637 -3.69 33.20 -30.08
CA PRO A 637 -3.82 34.38 -30.94
C PRO A 637 -3.20 34.20 -32.33
N VAL A 638 -2.28 33.24 -32.51
CA VAL A 638 -1.66 32.94 -33.81
C VAL A 638 -2.50 31.88 -34.50
N LYS A 639 -3.08 32.23 -35.65
CA LYS A 639 -4.03 31.40 -36.42
C LYS A 639 -3.44 30.92 -37.74
N ASP A 640 -4.14 29.98 -38.38
CA ASP A 640 -3.83 29.36 -39.67
C ASP A 640 -2.76 28.25 -39.59
N ASP A 641 -2.21 27.85 -40.74
CA ASP A 641 -1.37 26.65 -40.99
C ASP A 641 0.02 26.69 -40.31
N ASN A 642 0.04 26.71 -38.97
CA ASN A 642 1.25 26.79 -38.13
C ASN A 642 1.57 25.50 -37.37
N VAL A 643 2.76 25.48 -36.77
CA VAL A 643 3.29 24.39 -35.94
C VAL A 643 3.30 24.85 -34.48
N TYR A 644 2.34 24.38 -33.70
CA TYR A 644 2.24 24.72 -32.27
C TYR A 644 3.07 23.73 -31.47
N TRP A 645 4.02 24.22 -30.68
CA TRP A 645 5.00 23.44 -29.95
C TRP A 645 4.79 23.60 -28.45
N LEU A 646 4.46 22.51 -27.77
CA LEU A 646 4.35 22.44 -26.32
C LEU A 646 5.44 21.47 -25.84
N ARG A 647 6.40 21.93 -25.04
CA ARG A 647 7.45 21.07 -24.48
C ARG A 647 7.48 21.23 -22.99
N TYR A 648 7.23 20.15 -22.26
CA TYR A 648 7.07 20.16 -20.81
C TYR A 648 5.97 21.15 -20.39
N ILE A 649 4.77 20.87 -20.90
CA ILE A 649 3.55 21.63 -20.59
C ILE A 649 2.43 20.70 -20.13
N LEU A 650 2.03 19.71 -20.95
CA LEU A 650 0.86 18.89 -20.60
C LEU A 650 1.15 17.94 -19.44
N HIS A 651 2.41 17.53 -19.27
CA HIS A 651 2.83 16.76 -18.10
C HIS A 651 2.66 17.49 -16.75
N ASP A 652 2.49 18.82 -16.73
CA ASP A 652 2.31 19.62 -15.51
C ASP A 652 0.86 19.62 -14.98
N TRP A 653 -0.12 19.19 -15.79
CA TRP A 653 -1.54 19.39 -15.51
C TRP A 653 -2.36 18.10 -15.64
N SER A 654 -3.48 18.03 -14.91
CA SER A 654 -4.46 16.95 -15.07
C SER A 654 -5.20 17.05 -16.41
N ASP A 655 -5.87 15.96 -16.80
CA ASP A 655 -6.42 15.80 -18.15
C ASP A 655 -7.42 16.90 -18.54
N ASP A 656 -8.29 17.36 -17.63
CA ASP A 656 -9.25 18.46 -17.91
C ASP A 656 -8.55 19.77 -18.32
N TYR A 657 -7.44 20.12 -17.65
CA TYR A 657 -6.64 21.30 -17.98
C TYR A 657 -5.89 21.10 -19.29
N CYS A 658 -5.36 19.90 -19.54
CA CYS A 658 -4.71 19.58 -20.81
C CYS A 658 -5.68 19.63 -22.00
N VAL A 659 -6.90 19.10 -21.84
CA VAL A 659 -7.99 19.23 -22.82
C VAL A 659 -8.32 20.69 -23.08
N LYS A 660 -8.34 21.54 -22.04
CA LYS A 660 -8.56 22.99 -22.18
C LYS A 660 -7.46 23.66 -23.02
N ILE A 661 -6.18 23.39 -22.73
CA ILE A 661 -5.03 23.92 -23.48
C ILE A 661 -5.10 23.48 -24.95
N LEU A 662 -5.25 22.18 -25.19
CA LEU A 662 -5.34 21.61 -26.54
C LEU A 662 -6.54 22.15 -27.32
N SER A 663 -7.68 22.36 -26.66
CA SER A 663 -8.89 22.95 -27.27
C SER A 663 -8.68 24.43 -27.63
N GLY A 664 -7.97 25.20 -26.79
CA GLY A 664 -7.60 26.59 -27.06
C GLY A 664 -6.69 26.74 -28.28
N ILE A 665 -5.77 25.80 -28.48
CA ILE A 665 -4.90 25.75 -29.67
C ILE A 665 -5.70 25.26 -30.89
N ARG A 666 -6.50 24.20 -30.75
CA ARG A 666 -7.38 23.65 -31.81
C ARG A 666 -8.26 24.72 -32.44
N ALA A 667 -8.79 25.66 -31.65
CA ALA A 667 -9.61 26.77 -32.13
C ALA A 667 -8.86 27.79 -33.03
N ALA A 668 -7.53 27.73 -33.09
CA ALA A 668 -6.70 28.57 -33.95
C ALA A 668 -6.10 27.82 -35.17
N MET A 669 -6.17 26.49 -35.20
CA MET A 669 -5.58 25.64 -36.24
C MET A 669 -6.27 25.79 -37.60
N GLY A 670 -5.47 25.96 -38.66
CA GLY A 670 -5.85 25.72 -40.05
C GLY A 670 -5.72 24.24 -40.46
N PRO A 671 -6.12 23.89 -41.71
CA PRO A 671 -6.16 22.51 -42.21
C PRO A 671 -4.81 21.77 -42.22
N LYS A 672 -3.68 22.49 -42.32
CA LYS A 672 -2.32 21.89 -42.32
C LYS A 672 -1.58 22.09 -40.99
N SER A 673 -2.21 22.77 -40.02
CA SER A 673 -1.61 22.97 -38.71
C SER A 673 -1.37 21.64 -38.00
N ARG A 674 -0.37 21.65 -37.12
CA ARG A 674 -0.07 20.51 -36.25
C ARG A 674 0.31 21.00 -34.85
N ILE A 675 -0.07 20.21 -33.85
CA ILE A 675 0.41 20.37 -32.50
C ILE A 675 1.52 19.33 -32.29
N LEU A 676 2.67 19.77 -31.83
CA LEU A 676 3.80 18.94 -31.42
C LEU A 676 3.85 18.99 -29.89
N ILE A 677 3.40 17.92 -29.25
CA ILE A 677 3.48 17.72 -27.79
C ILE A 677 4.81 17.02 -27.51
N VAL A 678 5.64 17.59 -26.64
CA VAL A 678 7.05 17.22 -26.49
C VAL A 678 7.36 16.94 -25.02
N ASP A 679 6.71 15.88 -24.55
CA ASP A 679 6.77 15.37 -23.17
C ASP A 679 7.35 13.93 -23.17
N GLN A 680 7.49 13.30 -22.00
CA GLN A 680 7.95 11.91 -21.96
C GLN A 680 6.76 10.97 -22.15
N VAL A 681 6.76 10.25 -23.28
CA VAL A 681 5.77 9.20 -23.53
C VAL A 681 6.23 7.91 -22.85
N MET A 682 5.47 7.49 -21.83
CA MET A 682 5.88 6.41 -20.93
C MET A 682 5.77 5.03 -21.58
N ASN A 683 6.90 4.31 -21.67
CA ASN A 683 6.93 2.91 -22.10
C ASN A 683 6.96 1.97 -20.88
N THR A 684 5.88 1.23 -20.65
CA THR A 684 5.72 0.37 -19.46
C THR A 684 6.60 -0.89 -19.53
N THR A 685 6.79 -1.59 -18.40
CA THR A 685 7.57 -2.85 -18.34
C THR A 685 7.01 -3.97 -19.23
N PHE A 686 5.71 -3.94 -19.54
CA PHE A 686 5.04 -4.84 -20.47
C PHE A 686 5.11 -4.36 -21.95
N GLY A 687 5.67 -3.18 -22.19
CA GLY A 687 5.61 -2.46 -23.44
C GLY A 687 4.31 -1.65 -23.55
N SER A 688 4.13 -0.99 -24.69
CA SER A 688 2.89 -0.26 -25.01
C SER A 688 2.54 -0.54 -26.47
N PRO A 689 1.29 -0.92 -26.83
CA PRO A 689 0.90 -1.11 -28.22
C PRO A 689 1.23 0.08 -29.13
N GLY A 690 1.12 1.31 -28.63
CA GLY A 690 1.51 2.53 -29.34
C GLY A 690 3.01 2.67 -29.64
N LEU A 691 3.87 1.81 -29.10
CA LEU A 691 5.33 1.79 -29.28
C LEU A 691 5.86 0.41 -29.74
N ALA A 692 5.00 -0.43 -30.33
CA ALA A 692 5.30 -1.85 -30.61
C ALA A 692 6.55 -2.13 -31.48
N GLY A 693 7.05 -1.15 -32.24
CA GLY A 693 8.28 -1.27 -33.02
C GLY A 693 9.58 -1.13 -32.22
N ASP A 694 9.50 -0.66 -30.98
CA ASP A 694 10.63 -0.34 -30.09
C ASP A 694 10.60 -1.22 -28.83
N ARG A 695 10.22 -2.49 -29.02
CA ARG A 695 10.17 -3.50 -27.97
C ARG A 695 11.53 -4.19 -27.87
N ALA A 696 12.12 -4.20 -26.68
CA ALA A 696 13.37 -4.92 -26.43
C ALA A 696 13.20 -6.43 -26.73
N PRO A 697 14.21 -7.10 -27.33
CA PRO A 697 14.16 -8.53 -27.58
C PRO A 697 14.21 -9.32 -26.27
N GLU A 698 13.49 -10.44 -26.21
CA GLU A 698 13.56 -11.36 -25.06
C GLU A 698 15.01 -11.85 -24.85
N PRO A 699 15.48 -11.96 -23.59
CA PRO A 699 14.73 -11.92 -22.33
C PRO A 699 14.63 -10.53 -21.67
N LEU A 700 14.92 -9.43 -22.39
CA LEU A 700 14.84 -8.08 -21.81
C LEU A 700 13.39 -7.65 -21.57
N LEU A 701 13.16 -6.83 -20.52
CA LEU A 701 11.89 -6.14 -20.32
C LEU A 701 11.58 -5.26 -21.52
N ALA A 702 10.31 -5.19 -21.93
CA ALA A 702 9.89 -4.60 -23.20
C ALA A 702 10.28 -3.12 -23.36
N ASN A 703 10.49 -2.39 -22.26
CA ASN A 703 10.96 -1.00 -22.20
C ASN A 703 12.48 -0.85 -21.96
N TYR A 704 13.28 -1.89 -22.20
CA TYR A 704 14.72 -1.94 -21.91
C TYR A 704 15.07 -1.79 -20.41
N GLY A 705 14.09 -1.97 -19.51
CA GLY A 705 14.29 -2.03 -18.05
C GLY A 705 14.86 -0.73 -17.48
N HIS A 706 16.09 -0.78 -16.94
CA HIS A 706 16.72 0.37 -16.29
C HIS A 706 16.91 1.59 -17.21
N TYR A 707 16.94 1.40 -18.53
CA TYR A 707 17.09 2.49 -19.50
C TYR A 707 16.01 3.60 -19.36
N VAL A 708 14.77 3.22 -19.04
CA VAL A 708 13.65 4.17 -18.84
C VAL A 708 13.45 4.62 -17.39
N CYS A 709 14.35 4.24 -16.48
CA CYS A 709 14.26 4.58 -15.05
C CYS A 709 14.07 6.09 -14.81
N TYR A 710 14.81 6.93 -15.56
CA TYR A 710 14.69 8.39 -15.49
C TYR A 710 13.27 8.89 -15.79
N SER A 711 12.57 8.30 -16.77
CA SER A 711 11.22 8.73 -17.12
C SER A 711 10.20 8.34 -16.04
N HIS A 712 10.35 7.18 -15.42
CA HIS A 712 9.54 6.78 -14.27
C HIS A 712 9.79 7.68 -13.05
N GLN A 713 11.06 8.00 -12.77
CA GLN A 713 11.43 8.93 -11.70
C GLN A 713 10.84 10.33 -11.96
N ARG A 714 10.87 10.81 -13.20
CA ARG A 714 10.29 12.09 -13.58
C ARG A 714 8.77 12.12 -13.43
N GLY A 715 8.06 11.06 -13.83
CA GLY A 715 6.62 10.92 -13.59
C GLY A 715 6.26 10.99 -12.10
N LEU A 716 7.03 10.33 -11.23
CA LEU A 716 6.86 10.42 -9.77
C LEU A 716 7.09 11.85 -9.24
N ASN A 717 8.09 12.56 -9.76
CA ASN A 717 8.35 13.96 -9.40
C ASN A 717 7.20 14.88 -9.82
N MET A 718 6.58 14.68 -10.99
CA MET A 718 5.45 15.50 -11.44
C MET A 718 4.19 15.24 -10.61
N MET A 719 3.92 13.98 -10.25
CA MET A 719 2.80 13.65 -9.37
C MET A 719 2.99 14.27 -7.99
N THR A 720 4.14 14.09 -7.35
CA THR A 720 4.38 14.56 -5.97
C THR A 720 4.45 16.08 -5.83
N VAL A 721 5.01 16.79 -6.81
CA VAL A 721 5.22 18.25 -6.71
C VAL A 721 4.00 19.04 -7.20
N ILE A 722 3.41 18.65 -8.34
CA ILE A 722 2.40 19.45 -9.05
C ILE A 722 1.08 18.71 -9.37
N ASN A 723 0.92 17.44 -8.95
CA ASN A 723 -0.17 16.55 -9.39
C ASN A 723 -0.29 16.42 -10.92
N GLY A 724 0.85 16.52 -11.62
CA GLY A 724 0.98 16.28 -13.06
C GLY A 724 1.40 14.83 -13.37
N ILE A 725 1.28 14.39 -14.62
CA ILE A 725 1.67 13.03 -15.05
C ILE A 725 2.38 13.01 -16.41
N GLU A 726 3.45 12.22 -16.51
CA GLU A 726 3.95 11.71 -17.79
C GLU A 726 3.00 10.59 -18.25
N ARG A 727 2.57 10.60 -19.53
CA ARG A 727 1.46 9.76 -20.02
C ARG A 727 1.95 8.60 -20.89
N THR A 728 1.30 7.44 -20.81
CA THR A 728 1.51 6.37 -21.81
C THR A 728 0.96 6.80 -23.18
N PRO A 729 1.35 6.14 -24.29
CA PRO A 729 0.79 6.43 -25.62
C PRO A 729 -0.76 6.39 -25.65
N GLU A 730 -1.36 5.47 -24.90
CA GLU A 730 -2.80 5.25 -24.84
C GLU A 730 -3.51 6.36 -24.04
N GLN A 731 -2.92 6.79 -22.92
CA GLN A 731 -3.40 7.95 -22.16
C GLN A 731 -3.30 9.24 -22.99
N LEU A 732 -2.18 9.43 -23.70
CA LEU A 732 -1.97 10.58 -24.58
C LEU A 732 -2.94 10.55 -25.77
N HIS A 733 -3.25 9.39 -26.34
CA HIS A 733 -4.27 9.24 -27.37
C HIS A 733 -5.65 9.66 -26.86
N ALA A 734 -6.08 9.13 -25.71
CA ALA A 734 -7.37 9.46 -25.10
C ALA A 734 -7.48 10.97 -24.78
N LEU A 735 -6.41 11.58 -24.27
CA LEU A 735 -6.34 13.02 -24.00
C LEU A 735 -6.50 13.87 -25.28
N VAL A 736 -5.80 13.49 -26.35
CA VAL A 736 -5.84 14.19 -27.64
C VAL A 736 -7.22 14.04 -28.31
N GLU A 737 -7.84 12.85 -28.22
CA GLU A 737 -9.22 12.64 -28.69
C GLU A 737 -10.25 13.42 -27.87
N ALA A 738 -10.09 13.54 -26.54
CA ALA A 738 -10.97 14.35 -25.70
C ALA A 738 -10.94 15.85 -26.06
N ALA A 739 -9.81 16.35 -26.59
CA ALA A 739 -9.70 17.69 -27.17
C ALA A 739 -10.28 17.80 -28.60
N GLY A 740 -10.77 16.70 -29.19
CA GLY A 740 -11.25 16.63 -30.58
C GLY A 740 -10.15 16.79 -31.62
N LEU A 741 -8.97 16.24 -31.32
CA LEU A 741 -7.82 16.14 -32.20
C LEU A 741 -7.53 14.66 -32.49
N ARG A 742 -6.62 14.39 -33.43
CA ARG A 742 -6.11 13.05 -33.74
C ARG A 742 -4.61 12.99 -33.51
N LEU A 743 -4.15 12.04 -32.69
CA LEU A 743 -2.74 11.68 -32.59
C LEU A 743 -2.33 10.98 -33.88
N VAL A 744 -1.37 11.54 -34.62
CA VAL A 744 -0.92 11.04 -35.93
C VAL A 744 0.26 10.10 -35.78
N LYS A 745 1.26 10.50 -34.97
CA LYS A 745 2.49 9.74 -34.76
C LYS A 745 3.19 10.20 -33.49
N VAL A 746 3.76 9.26 -32.74
CA VAL A 746 4.79 9.54 -31.74
C VAL A 746 6.15 9.34 -32.40
N TRP A 747 6.90 10.42 -32.56
CA TRP A 747 8.28 10.42 -33.04
C TRP A 747 9.20 10.19 -31.84
N GLN A 748 9.75 8.98 -31.74
CA GLN A 748 10.82 8.68 -30.80
C GLN A 748 12.10 9.39 -31.27
N CYS A 749 12.69 10.19 -30.39
CA CYS A 749 13.91 10.94 -30.66
C CYS A 749 15.11 10.25 -29.99
N ARG A 750 16.33 10.67 -30.30
CA ARG A 750 17.57 10.21 -29.64
C ARG A 750 17.73 10.72 -28.19
N THR A 751 16.67 11.29 -27.63
CA THR A 751 16.53 11.75 -26.24
C THR A 751 15.28 11.11 -25.63
N GLN A 752 15.19 11.06 -24.30
CA GLN A 752 14.08 10.43 -23.58
C GLN A 752 12.73 11.17 -23.72
N VAL A 753 12.70 12.29 -24.46
CA VAL A 753 11.51 13.10 -24.73
C VAL A 753 11.08 12.88 -26.17
N SER A 754 9.86 12.39 -26.37
CA SER A 754 9.30 12.12 -27.70
C SER A 754 8.58 13.35 -28.26
N ILE A 755 8.28 13.36 -29.56
CA ILE A 755 7.40 14.36 -30.16
C ILE A 755 6.11 13.66 -30.62
N ALA A 756 5.00 13.92 -29.96
CA ALA A 756 3.67 13.45 -30.37
C ALA A 756 3.03 14.49 -31.31
N GLU A 757 2.92 14.14 -32.58
CA GLU A 757 2.30 14.98 -33.61
C GLU A 757 0.79 14.75 -33.64
N CYS A 758 0.02 15.82 -33.42
CA CYS A 758 -1.44 15.82 -33.42
C CYS A 758 -1.98 16.76 -34.51
N ARG A 759 -3.11 16.41 -35.11
CA ARG A 759 -3.79 17.20 -36.16
C ARG A 759 -5.29 17.27 -35.92
N LEU A 760 -6.00 18.09 -36.70
CA LEU A 760 -7.46 18.14 -36.70
C LEU A 760 -8.07 16.77 -37.07
N GLN A 761 -9.19 16.44 -36.43
CA GLN A 761 -9.94 15.21 -36.70
C GLN A 761 -10.78 15.37 -37.98
N GLY A 762 -10.72 14.39 -38.90
CA GLY A 762 -11.48 14.42 -40.16
C GLY A 762 -10.76 15.01 -41.38
N ILE A 763 -9.44 15.21 -41.30
CA ILE A 763 -8.54 15.56 -42.43
C ILE A 763 -7.42 14.51 -42.55
#